data_AF-A0AAD4D5R8-F1
#
_entry.id   AF-A0AAD4D5R8-F1
#
_cell.length_a   1.000
_cell.length_b   1.000
_cell.length_c   1.000
_cell.angle_alpha   90.00
_cell.angle_beta   90.00
_cell.angle_gamma   90.00
#
_symmetry.space_group_name_H-M   'P 1'
#
loop_
_entity.id
_entity.type
_entity.pdbx_description
1 polymer ?
#
loop_
_entity_poly.entity_id
_entity_poly.type
_entity_poly.pdbx_seq_one_letter_code
_entity_poly.pdbx_strand_id
1 'polypeptide(L)'
;MSTGISPITDIKVTTCAEDSCSVPGYRKVTQDLNKYSRGSFVHLHFTDQSTLEDSNNFTQLNPITNIAVLQGQDADMGPDWERIEGNLNDGNHGPVLTMFVQRDPDESPIDSLVVKYGFDSHAAIGYDRLPLDLNVGTGGQWVHLYYRKEGNRSPITHIATKACPLPRCSMDDSWTRVNRPILTGTFKRYLYLFYKSVPGERPITNLNLSLRQQQEDDDSVGRESIDTGIRFKDNNIYVNYQRSRPGDRKEALDNIAVELGTNPVPYGWNSATFDNDPEGGDAPDWNAQIIYRTGEKVLPKVPTLKFKDDGSFKIVQFADIHMATGPHTCYNAPSSMPCTGDINTSEMMERMLEAERPDLVVFTGDNVNGMTSNDAYSTILKYSKPVVERGIPWTINFGNHDDEGDLSREEMMRSVQDVPFSIAERGPTGISGTGNFVLQIHRRDRRHRRCHRRRQSTDCEDDFGQETEDMEGDKSDARFSLYFLDSGAYSFNLAYPGYDWIKEDQVEWFRQTSQSITSRYPKDKVPNALAFFHIPLPEYGLVGEDNADNGGDDDDDDGEERYLRKTNSKIVGDKVEGVSSPSYNSGMFDAFFESKDVRATTAGHDHLNDYCLDHRGINLCFGGGLGYGSYGRASIYRRSRVFEILKNGNRVDTWKRLDDEELTIVGQQTLFEGPKGVHQDGRGRNNHPNSSGGGGGGGGNQKGQRQRQIDDLLERLRQGTQFVVGGVGGGGGL
;
A
#
# COMPACT_ATOMS: atom_id res chain seq x y z
N MET A 1 -12.56 6.47 16.19
CA MET A 1 -11.30 7.01 15.65
C MET A 1 -11.56 7.32 14.20
N SER A 2 -11.52 8.61 13.84
CA SER A 2 -11.37 9.05 12.45
C SER A 2 -10.21 8.28 11.82
N THR A 3 -10.30 8.00 10.53
CA THR A 3 -9.26 7.34 9.72
C THR A 3 -7.87 7.84 10.15
N GLY A 4 -6.95 6.92 10.48
CA GLY A 4 -5.66 7.18 11.15
C GLY A 4 -4.62 7.89 10.28
N ILE A 5 -5.03 8.92 9.54
CA ILE A 5 -4.19 9.72 8.66
C ILE A 5 -3.92 11.06 9.34
N SER A 6 -2.71 11.23 9.84
CA SER A 6 -2.27 12.50 10.42
C SER A 6 -2.08 13.54 9.31
N PRO A 7 -2.60 14.77 9.48
CA PRO A 7 -2.41 15.84 8.53
C PRO A 7 -0.96 16.36 8.54
N ILE A 8 -0.53 16.94 7.43
CA ILE A 8 0.78 17.58 7.32
C ILE A 8 0.77 18.88 8.11
N THR A 9 1.75 19.05 8.98
CA THR A 9 1.87 20.20 9.89
C THR A 9 2.98 21.16 9.49
N ASP A 10 4.01 20.66 8.80
CA ASP A 10 5.11 21.49 8.30
C ASP A 10 5.78 20.94 7.03
N ILE A 11 6.35 21.84 6.22
CA ILE A 11 7.06 21.56 4.97
C ILE A 11 8.40 22.31 4.96
N LYS A 12 9.47 21.63 4.54
CA LYS A 12 10.80 22.20 4.33
C LYS A 12 11.28 21.94 2.90
N VAL A 13 12.03 22.89 2.35
CA VAL A 13 12.75 22.76 1.08
C VAL A 13 14.24 22.64 1.40
N THR A 14 14.91 21.67 0.80
CA THR A 14 16.36 21.49 0.97
C THR A 14 17.07 21.41 -0.36
N THR A 15 18.17 22.16 -0.50
CA THR A 15 19.11 22.06 -1.62
C THR A 15 20.33 21.24 -1.22
N CYS A 16 20.71 20.29 -2.07
CA CYS A 16 21.68 19.26 -1.75
C CYS A 16 22.64 19.03 -2.92
N ALA A 17 23.90 18.72 -2.62
CA ALA A 17 24.90 18.39 -3.65
C ALA A 17 24.67 17.01 -4.27
N GLU A 18 24.04 16.12 -3.52
CA GLU A 18 23.67 14.76 -3.92
C GLU A 18 22.19 14.50 -3.57
N ASP A 19 21.57 13.50 -4.21
CA ASP A 19 20.17 13.07 -4.00
C ASP A 19 19.97 12.30 -2.67
N SER A 20 20.69 12.67 -1.62
CA SER A 20 20.77 11.91 -0.35
C SER A 20 20.42 12.73 0.89
N CYS A 21 20.02 13.98 0.74
CA CYS A 21 19.66 14.79 1.89
C CYS A 21 18.38 14.31 2.58
N SER A 22 18.38 14.49 3.89
CA SER A 22 17.27 14.16 4.78
C SER A 22 17.16 15.23 5.87
N VAL A 23 15.96 15.41 6.40
CA VAL A 23 15.69 16.29 7.53
C VAL A 23 15.14 15.44 8.67
N PRO A 24 15.82 15.36 9.83
CA PRO A 24 15.34 14.59 10.98
C PRO A 24 13.91 14.97 11.36
N GLY A 25 13.04 13.98 11.57
CA GLY A 25 11.62 14.19 11.89
C GLY A 25 10.71 14.52 10.70
N TYR A 26 11.26 14.60 9.48
CA TYR A 26 10.49 14.83 8.25
C TYR A 26 10.65 13.65 7.29
N ARG A 27 9.65 13.48 6.44
CA ARG A 27 9.63 12.55 5.31
C ARG A 27 10.09 13.30 4.06
N LYS A 28 11.08 12.75 3.35
CA LYS A 28 11.53 13.24 2.04
C LYS A 28 10.52 12.83 0.97
N VAL A 29 10.07 13.78 0.15
CA VAL A 29 9.46 13.48 -1.15
C VAL A 29 10.61 13.06 -2.08
N THR A 30 10.59 11.81 -2.52
CA THR A 30 11.72 11.17 -3.20
C THR A 30 12.14 11.87 -4.49
N GLN A 31 11.21 12.57 -5.15
CA GLN A 31 11.47 13.26 -6.40
C GLN A 31 12.31 14.53 -6.17
N ASP A 32 13.34 14.69 -6.99
CA ASP A 32 14.12 15.91 -7.18
C ASP A 32 13.32 16.91 -8.02
N LEU A 33 13.04 18.08 -7.45
CA LEU A 33 12.29 19.15 -8.12
C LEU A 33 13.05 19.72 -9.33
N ASN A 34 14.36 19.51 -9.38
CA ASN A 34 15.26 19.97 -10.42
C ASN A 34 15.61 18.85 -11.43
N LYS A 35 14.76 17.83 -11.57
CA LYS A 35 15.06 16.65 -12.41
C LYS A 35 15.53 17.02 -13.83
N TYR A 36 16.67 16.45 -14.22
CA TYR A 36 17.37 16.67 -15.50
C TYR A 36 17.76 18.12 -15.81
N SER A 37 17.72 18.99 -14.81
CA SER A 37 18.41 20.28 -14.87
C SER A 37 19.90 20.08 -14.54
N ARG A 38 20.75 21.08 -14.83
CA ARG A 38 22.19 21.04 -14.50
C ARG A 38 22.49 21.62 -13.11
N GLY A 39 21.47 21.81 -12.28
CA GLY A 39 21.57 22.47 -10.98
C GLY A 39 21.69 21.51 -9.81
N SER A 40 21.35 22.00 -8.62
CA SER A 40 21.39 21.24 -7.38
C SER A 40 20.19 20.30 -7.25
N PHE A 41 20.32 19.24 -6.45
CA PHE A 41 19.18 18.41 -6.07
C PHE A 41 18.31 19.19 -5.08
N VAL A 42 17.03 19.33 -5.37
CA VAL A 42 16.09 20.06 -4.51
C VAL A 42 14.95 19.14 -4.11
N HIS A 43 14.68 19.03 -2.81
CA HIS A 43 13.65 18.13 -2.29
C HIS A 43 12.71 18.82 -1.33
N LEU A 44 11.44 18.39 -1.37
CA LEU A 44 10.45 18.68 -0.35
C LEU A 44 10.57 17.68 0.78
N HIS A 45 10.44 18.16 2.00
CA HIS A 45 10.35 17.39 3.21
C HIS A 45 9.08 17.78 3.96
N PHE A 46 8.30 16.84 4.47
CA PHE A 46 7.08 17.15 5.22
C PHE A 46 6.99 16.33 6.50
N THR A 47 6.29 16.84 7.50
CA THR A 47 6.02 16.11 8.75
C THR A 47 4.54 16.20 9.11
N ASP A 48 4.07 15.18 9.80
CA ASP A 48 2.72 15.07 10.36
C ASP A 48 2.73 15.11 11.90
N GLN A 49 3.88 15.50 12.47
CA GLN A 49 4.03 15.67 13.91
C GLN A 49 3.39 16.99 14.35
N SER A 50 2.55 16.93 15.38
CA SER A 50 1.93 18.11 15.99
C SER A 50 2.91 18.96 16.81
N THR A 51 4.10 18.45 17.08
CA THR A 51 5.15 19.11 17.84
C THR A 51 6.52 18.77 17.28
N LEU A 52 7.35 19.78 17.06
CA LEU A 52 8.78 19.60 16.79
C LEU A 52 9.59 19.92 18.05
N GLU A 53 10.57 19.08 18.33
CA GLU A 53 11.47 19.23 19.47
C GLU A 53 12.77 19.89 19.01
N ASP A 54 12.93 21.18 19.30
CA ASP A 54 14.17 21.91 19.05
C ASP A 54 14.76 22.40 20.39
N SER A 55 15.89 21.80 20.78
CA SER A 55 16.77 22.29 21.87
C SER A 55 16.03 22.85 23.11
N ASN A 56 15.20 22.01 23.75
CA ASN A 56 14.39 22.28 24.96
C ASN A 56 13.11 23.11 24.79
N ASN A 57 12.65 23.42 23.57
CA ASN A 57 11.33 24.03 23.33
C ASN A 57 10.47 23.14 22.43
N PHE A 58 9.19 23.01 22.79
CA PHE A 58 8.17 22.35 21.98
C PHE A 58 7.35 23.41 21.24
N THR A 59 7.43 23.41 19.91
CA THR A 59 6.58 24.25 19.08
C THR A 59 5.38 23.44 18.63
N GLN A 60 4.16 23.85 19.02
CA GLN A 60 2.93 23.24 18.51
C GLN A 60 2.70 23.72 17.08
N LEU A 61 2.51 22.77 16.16
CA LEU A 61 2.27 23.05 14.76
C LEU A 61 0.80 22.77 14.41
N ASN A 62 0.17 23.78 13.81
CA ASN A 62 -1.16 23.61 13.23
C ASN A 62 -1.04 22.95 11.85
N PRO A 63 -2.04 22.15 11.43
CA PRO A 63 -2.08 21.57 10.09
C PRO A 63 -2.01 22.61 8.98
N ILE A 64 -1.28 22.28 7.90
CA ILE A 64 -1.29 23.03 6.65
C ILE A 64 -2.60 22.74 5.91
N THR A 65 -3.23 23.80 5.43
CA THR A 65 -4.53 23.77 4.75
C THR A 65 -4.44 24.20 3.30
N ASN A 66 -3.57 25.14 2.92
CA ASN A 66 -3.34 25.52 1.52
C ASN A 66 -1.86 25.59 1.18
N ILE A 67 -1.54 25.39 -0.10
CA ILE A 67 -0.20 25.54 -0.66
C ILE A 67 -0.30 26.37 -1.93
N ALA A 68 0.64 27.30 -2.09
CA ALA A 68 0.81 28.08 -3.31
C ALA A 68 2.30 28.22 -3.63
N VAL A 69 2.62 28.43 -4.92
CA VAL A 69 3.98 28.68 -5.38
C VAL A 69 3.95 29.88 -6.33
N LEU A 70 4.78 30.87 -6.05
CA LEU A 70 4.92 32.07 -6.87
C LEU A 70 6.34 32.23 -7.40
N GLN A 71 6.43 32.84 -8.59
CA GLN A 71 7.70 33.20 -9.20
C GLN A 71 8.18 34.55 -8.66
N GLY A 72 9.40 34.59 -8.13
CA GLY A 72 10.05 35.81 -7.64
C GLY A 72 10.66 35.64 -6.25
N GLN A 73 11.80 36.31 -6.03
CA GLN A 73 12.49 36.31 -4.74
C GLN A 73 11.76 37.17 -3.69
N ASP A 74 11.11 38.24 -4.16
CA ASP A 74 10.33 39.19 -3.36
C ASP A 74 8.81 38.91 -3.46
N ALA A 75 8.42 37.70 -3.86
CA ALA A 75 7.01 37.31 -3.89
C ALA A 75 6.42 37.39 -2.48
N ASP A 76 5.19 37.91 -2.39
CA ASP A 76 4.45 38.07 -1.14
C ASP A 76 2.97 37.73 -1.39
N MET A 77 2.38 36.95 -0.50
CA MET A 77 0.97 36.54 -0.53
C MET A 77 0.14 37.22 0.57
N GLY A 78 0.75 38.10 1.36
CA GLY A 78 0.12 38.78 2.47
C GLY A 78 0.25 38.02 3.80
N PRO A 79 -0.28 38.58 4.89
CA PRO A 79 0.01 38.15 6.26
C PRO A 79 -0.57 36.78 6.63
N ASP A 80 -1.58 36.30 5.91
CA ASP A 80 -2.24 35.01 6.17
C ASP A 80 -1.46 33.82 5.59
N TRP A 81 -0.41 34.08 4.80
CA TRP A 81 0.42 33.07 4.17
C TRP A 81 1.82 33.06 4.78
N GLU A 82 2.27 31.88 5.17
CA GLU A 82 3.63 31.65 5.64
C GLU A 82 4.53 31.29 4.45
N ARG A 83 5.65 31.99 4.33
CA ARG A 83 6.68 31.68 3.33
C ARG A 83 7.55 30.52 3.81
N ILE A 84 7.67 29.48 3.01
CA ILE A 84 8.63 28.41 3.24
C ILE A 84 10.01 28.84 2.72
N GLU A 85 11.03 28.72 3.56
CA GLU A 85 12.40 29.05 3.18
C GLU A 85 12.94 28.08 2.12
N GLY A 86 13.65 28.64 1.13
CA GLY A 86 14.27 27.89 0.04
C GLY A 86 13.78 28.33 -1.34
N ASN A 87 14.52 27.94 -2.37
CA ASN A 87 14.16 28.14 -3.77
C ASN A 87 13.87 26.76 -4.37
N LEU A 88 12.67 26.53 -4.90
CA LEU A 88 12.33 25.22 -5.49
C LEU A 88 13.14 24.92 -6.76
N ASN A 89 13.74 25.96 -7.37
CA ASN A 89 14.55 25.92 -8.57
C ASN A 89 16.05 26.17 -8.28
N ASP A 90 16.51 25.90 -7.07
CA ASP A 90 17.84 26.33 -6.62
C ASP A 90 19.00 25.72 -7.44
N GLY A 91 20.10 26.46 -7.57
CA GLY A 91 21.26 26.02 -8.34
C GLY A 91 21.06 25.99 -9.87
N ASN A 92 19.93 26.47 -10.40
CA ASN A 92 19.65 26.56 -11.83
C ASN A 92 19.57 27.99 -12.36
N HIS A 93 19.56 28.14 -13.69
CA HIS A 93 19.30 29.42 -14.38
C HIS A 93 17.80 29.76 -14.52
N GLY A 94 16.92 28.97 -13.92
CA GLY A 94 15.47 29.25 -13.87
C GLY A 94 15.14 30.41 -12.92
N PRO A 95 13.89 30.88 -12.90
CA PRO A 95 13.46 31.89 -11.94
C PRO A 95 13.37 31.30 -10.53
N VAL A 96 13.52 32.17 -9.52
CA VAL A 96 13.29 31.81 -8.12
C VAL A 96 11.81 31.45 -7.95
N LEU A 97 11.57 30.27 -7.39
CA LEU A 97 10.23 29.79 -7.05
C LEU A 97 10.10 29.72 -5.53
N THR A 98 9.18 30.50 -4.98
CA THR A 98 8.93 30.60 -3.55
C THR A 98 7.62 29.87 -3.21
N MET A 99 7.67 28.97 -2.23
CA MET A 99 6.51 28.24 -1.71
C MET A 99 5.89 28.98 -0.52
N PHE A 100 4.55 28.96 -0.46
CA PHE A 100 3.76 29.51 0.64
C PHE A 100 2.76 28.47 1.14
N VAL A 101 2.48 28.51 2.44
CA VAL A 101 1.49 27.65 3.09
C VAL A 101 0.53 28.48 3.94
N GLN A 102 -0.71 28.01 4.09
CA GLN A 102 -1.73 28.62 4.96
C GLN A 102 -2.22 27.59 5.98
N ARG A 103 -2.59 28.05 7.18
CA ARG A 103 -3.11 27.22 8.28
C ARG A 103 -4.44 27.76 8.79
N ASP A 104 -5.49 27.58 7.98
CA ASP A 104 -6.85 28.01 8.31
C ASP A 104 -7.58 26.89 9.09
N PRO A 105 -8.00 27.12 10.35
CA PRO A 105 -8.71 26.12 11.14
C PRO A 105 -10.10 25.75 10.59
N ASP A 106 -10.68 26.55 9.71
CA ASP A 106 -11.99 26.31 9.11
C ASP A 106 -11.91 25.50 7.79
N GLU A 107 -10.70 25.26 7.28
CA GLU A 107 -10.45 24.45 6.09
C GLU A 107 -9.96 23.03 6.42
N SER A 108 -10.24 22.12 5.49
CA SER A 108 -9.72 20.75 5.59
C SER A 108 -8.19 20.74 5.43
N PRO A 109 -7.47 20.00 6.29
CA PRO A 109 -6.04 19.94 6.23
C PRO A 109 -5.55 19.12 5.04
N ILE A 110 -4.32 19.41 4.61
CA ILE A 110 -3.59 18.62 3.62
C ILE A 110 -2.97 17.41 4.32
N ASP A 111 -3.17 16.22 3.78
CA ASP A 111 -2.71 14.96 4.41
C ASP A 111 -1.68 14.18 3.56
N SER A 112 -1.42 14.63 2.34
CA SER A 112 -0.46 14.02 1.44
C SER A 112 0.06 15.01 0.39
N LEU A 113 1.34 14.84 0.03
CA LEU A 113 2.04 15.56 -1.03
C LEU A 113 2.76 14.57 -1.92
N VAL A 114 2.61 14.75 -3.24
CA VAL A 114 3.27 13.90 -4.23
C VAL A 114 3.80 14.74 -5.37
N VAL A 115 5.00 14.41 -5.84
CA VAL A 115 5.64 15.08 -6.96
C VAL A 115 5.72 14.11 -8.12
N LYS A 116 5.31 14.56 -9.31
CA LYS A 116 5.36 13.76 -10.53
C LYS A 116 6.13 14.50 -11.62
N TYR A 117 6.82 13.72 -12.44
CA TYR A 117 7.55 14.22 -13.58
C TYR A 117 6.77 14.04 -14.88
N GLY A 118 6.99 14.95 -15.82
CA GLY A 118 6.41 14.88 -17.15
C GLY A 118 5.12 15.68 -17.26
N PHE A 119 4.92 16.19 -18.47
CA PHE A 119 3.89 17.16 -18.80
C PHE A 119 2.46 16.67 -18.50
N ASP A 120 2.20 15.39 -18.80
CA ASP A 120 0.89 14.73 -18.62
C ASP A 120 0.83 13.77 -17.44
N SER A 121 1.76 13.91 -16.50
CA SER A 121 1.65 13.15 -15.26
C SER A 121 0.35 13.47 -14.53
N HIS A 122 -0.12 12.50 -13.74
CA HIS A 122 -1.26 12.60 -12.86
C HIS A 122 -0.93 11.94 -11.52
N ALA A 123 -1.62 12.36 -10.46
CA ALA A 123 -1.67 11.67 -9.18
C ALA A 123 -2.97 10.84 -9.09
N ALA A 124 -3.10 10.05 -8.03
CA ALA A 124 -4.33 9.31 -7.73
C ALA A 124 -5.56 10.24 -7.60
N ILE A 125 -6.76 9.65 -7.64
CA ILE A 125 -8.01 10.39 -7.40
C ILE A 125 -7.98 11.05 -6.01
N GLY A 126 -8.52 12.28 -5.90
CA GLY A 126 -8.57 13.07 -4.66
C GLY A 126 -7.48 14.14 -4.55
N TYR A 127 -6.40 14.02 -5.32
CA TYR A 127 -5.31 15.00 -5.35
C TYR A 127 -5.62 16.17 -6.29
N ASP A 128 -5.29 17.39 -5.86
CA ASP A 128 -5.29 18.57 -6.71
C ASP A 128 -3.88 18.90 -7.20
N ARG A 129 -3.78 19.37 -8.44
CA ARG A 129 -2.52 19.76 -9.09
C ARG A 129 -2.27 21.25 -8.93
N LEU A 130 -1.07 21.66 -8.52
CA LEU A 130 -0.66 23.06 -8.62
C LEU A 130 -0.47 23.48 -10.09
N PRO A 131 -0.92 24.68 -10.50
CA PRO A 131 -0.92 25.10 -11.91
C PRO A 131 0.47 25.42 -12.48
N LEU A 132 1.52 25.45 -11.66
CA LEU A 132 2.88 25.81 -12.05
C LEU A 132 3.77 24.58 -12.29
N ASP A 133 4.63 24.65 -13.31
CA ASP A 133 5.78 23.74 -13.46
C ASP A 133 6.88 24.16 -12.48
N LEU A 134 7.18 23.31 -11.50
CA LEU A 134 8.18 23.61 -10.46
C LEU A 134 9.62 23.61 -10.99
N ASN A 135 9.85 23.18 -12.22
CA ASN A 135 11.15 23.20 -12.89
C ASN A 135 11.15 24.19 -14.08
N VAL A 136 10.23 25.15 -14.07
CA VAL A 136 10.06 26.11 -15.17
C VAL A 136 11.34 26.89 -15.44
N GLY A 137 11.68 27.06 -16.72
CA GLY A 137 12.81 27.91 -17.15
C GLY A 137 14.21 27.31 -16.91
N THR A 138 14.32 26.12 -16.32
CA THR A 138 15.64 25.47 -16.09
C THR A 138 16.13 24.67 -17.31
N GLY A 139 15.21 24.32 -18.22
CA GLY A 139 15.48 23.40 -19.33
C GLY A 139 15.44 21.91 -18.94
N GLY A 140 15.06 21.60 -17.70
CA GLY A 140 14.87 20.24 -17.20
C GLY A 140 13.50 19.64 -17.56
N GLN A 141 13.17 18.53 -16.90
CA GLN A 141 11.87 17.87 -17.05
C GLN A 141 10.77 18.62 -16.29
N TRP A 142 9.55 18.61 -16.82
CA TRP A 142 8.39 19.20 -16.14
C TRP A 142 8.15 18.52 -14.79
N VAL A 143 7.92 19.32 -13.75
CA VAL A 143 7.69 18.84 -12.38
C VAL A 143 6.38 19.41 -11.85
N HIS A 144 5.51 18.52 -11.39
CA HIS A 144 4.21 18.88 -10.84
C HIS A 144 4.10 18.43 -9.38
N LEU A 145 3.69 19.36 -8.52
CA LEU A 145 3.30 19.07 -7.15
C LEU A 145 1.79 18.92 -7.07
N TYR A 146 1.38 17.83 -6.45
CA TYR A 146 0.00 17.54 -6.11
C TYR A 146 -0.15 17.45 -4.60
N TYR A 147 -1.29 17.88 -4.09
CA TYR A 147 -1.65 17.79 -2.69
C TYR A 147 -3.04 17.20 -2.54
N ARG A 148 -3.29 16.50 -1.43
CA ARG A 148 -4.60 15.93 -1.12
C ARG A 148 -5.21 16.61 0.10
N LYS A 149 -6.50 16.91 0.01
CA LYS A 149 -7.34 17.36 1.11
C LYS A 149 -8.52 16.42 1.24
N GLU A 150 -8.62 15.73 2.38
CA GLU A 150 -9.81 14.97 2.74
C GLU A 150 -10.64 15.74 3.76
N GLY A 151 -11.96 15.82 3.52
CA GLY A 151 -12.90 16.60 4.33
C GLY A 151 -13.72 17.62 3.52
N ASN A 152 -14.21 18.65 4.22
CA ASN A 152 -14.98 19.76 3.67
C ASN A 152 -14.16 20.58 2.63
N ARG A 153 -14.49 20.40 1.36
CA ARG A 153 -13.97 21.19 0.23
C ARG A 153 -14.99 22.26 -0.19
N SER A 154 -14.50 23.36 -0.74
CA SER A 154 -15.35 24.41 -1.30
C SER A 154 -16.18 23.86 -2.47
N PRO A 155 -17.53 23.95 -2.40
CA PRO A 155 -18.41 23.44 -3.44
C PRO A 155 -18.08 23.95 -4.85
N ILE A 156 -18.07 23.06 -5.83
CA ILE A 156 -17.84 23.39 -7.23
C ILE A 156 -19.07 24.13 -7.77
N THR A 157 -18.85 25.32 -8.33
CA THR A 157 -19.92 26.16 -8.90
C THR A 157 -19.88 26.22 -10.42
N HIS A 158 -18.75 25.88 -11.03
CA HIS A 158 -18.61 25.85 -12.48
C HIS A 158 -17.81 24.65 -12.94
N ILE A 159 -18.18 24.13 -14.10
CA ILE A 159 -17.43 23.13 -14.85
C ILE A 159 -17.25 23.65 -16.28
N ALA A 160 -16.11 23.34 -16.89
CA ALA A 160 -15.85 23.60 -18.29
C ALA A 160 -15.10 22.42 -18.91
N THR A 161 -15.17 22.31 -20.23
CA THR A 161 -14.48 21.27 -20.99
C THR A 161 -13.64 21.85 -22.11
N LYS A 162 -12.48 21.27 -22.40
CA LYS A 162 -11.63 21.67 -23.51
C LYS A 162 -11.02 20.45 -24.19
N ALA A 163 -11.29 20.29 -25.49
CA ALA A 163 -10.66 19.29 -26.32
C ALA A 163 -9.37 19.84 -26.95
N CYS A 164 -8.23 19.17 -26.73
CA CYS A 164 -6.95 19.53 -27.32
C CYS A 164 -6.41 18.43 -28.25
N PRO A 165 -5.71 18.81 -29.34
CA PRO A 165 -5.07 17.86 -30.27
C PRO A 165 -3.79 17.24 -29.72
N LEU A 166 -3.17 17.90 -28.75
CA LEU A 166 -2.05 17.42 -27.95
C LEU A 166 -2.51 17.45 -26.50
N PRO A 167 -1.86 16.71 -25.60
CA PRO A 167 -2.27 16.69 -24.20
C PRO A 167 -1.99 18.01 -23.45
N ARG A 168 -1.68 19.08 -24.20
CA ARG A 168 -1.42 20.44 -23.72
C ARG A 168 -2.69 21.29 -23.68
N CYS A 169 -3.54 21.02 -22.70
CA CYS A 169 -4.68 21.89 -22.37
C CYS A 169 -4.42 22.64 -21.06
N SER A 170 -4.54 23.96 -21.11
CA SER A 170 -4.69 24.85 -19.95
C SER A 170 -5.84 25.83 -20.17
N MET A 171 -6.43 26.27 -19.06
CA MET A 171 -7.23 27.50 -18.96
C MET A 171 -6.42 28.54 -18.19
N ASP A 172 -6.97 29.74 -17.98
CA ASP A 172 -6.36 30.70 -17.07
C ASP A 172 -6.32 30.17 -15.62
N ASP A 173 -5.53 30.82 -14.78
CA ASP A 173 -5.20 30.35 -13.42
C ASP A 173 -6.41 30.33 -12.47
N SER A 174 -7.59 30.83 -12.88
CA SER A 174 -8.82 30.74 -12.08
C SER A 174 -9.51 29.37 -12.16
N TRP A 175 -9.02 28.46 -13.01
CA TRP A 175 -9.59 27.12 -13.20
C TRP A 175 -8.67 26.03 -12.70
N THR A 176 -9.22 25.10 -11.92
CA THR A 176 -8.55 23.86 -11.57
C THR A 176 -8.77 22.83 -12.67
N ARG A 177 -7.68 22.26 -13.19
CA ARG A 177 -7.74 21.19 -14.19
C ARG A 177 -7.88 19.84 -13.50
N VAL A 178 -8.81 19.00 -13.96
CA VAL A 178 -8.90 17.60 -13.53
C VAL A 178 -7.66 16.84 -13.99
N ASN A 179 -7.07 16.03 -13.10
CA ASN A 179 -5.75 15.40 -13.31
C ASN A 179 -5.67 14.57 -14.60
N ARG A 180 -6.67 13.73 -14.84
CA ARG A 180 -6.73 12.80 -15.97
C ARG A 180 -7.66 13.32 -17.08
N PRO A 181 -7.24 13.31 -18.35
CA PRO A 181 -8.11 13.58 -19.47
C PRO A 181 -8.93 12.35 -19.87
N ILE A 182 -10.02 12.58 -20.60
CA ILE A 182 -10.71 11.54 -21.35
C ILE A 182 -10.06 11.45 -22.74
N LEU A 183 -9.64 10.24 -23.12
CA LEU A 183 -9.07 9.95 -24.44
C LEU A 183 -10.18 9.61 -25.43
N THR A 184 -10.27 10.34 -26.55
CA THR A 184 -11.37 10.17 -27.52
C THR A 184 -10.89 9.90 -28.94
N GLY A 185 -11.47 8.87 -29.56
CA GLY A 185 -11.41 8.56 -31.00
C GLY A 185 -10.08 8.03 -31.57
N THR A 186 -10.11 7.67 -32.85
CA THR A 186 -8.97 7.09 -33.62
C THR A 186 -7.79 8.06 -33.80
N PHE A 187 -8.02 9.37 -33.68
CA PHE A 187 -7.00 10.42 -33.80
C PHE A 187 -6.51 10.97 -32.45
N LYS A 188 -6.78 10.26 -31.32
CA LYS A 188 -6.35 10.60 -29.94
C LYS A 188 -6.50 12.09 -29.60
N ARG A 189 -7.74 12.56 -29.40
CA ARG A 189 -7.99 13.89 -28.79
C ARG A 189 -8.08 13.75 -27.28
N TYR A 190 -7.55 14.75 -26.57
CA TYR A 190 -7.58 14.83 -25.11
C TYR A 190 -8.67 15.79 -24.67
N LEU A 191 -9.69 15.29 -24.00
CA LEU A 191 -10.72 16.11 -23.37
C LEU A 191 -10.38 16.32 -21.90
N TYR A 192 -10.11 17.56 -21.54
CA TYR A 192 -9.91 17.94 -20.14
C TYR A 192 -11.17 18.57 -19.57
N LEU A 193 -11.47 18.21 -18.33
CA LEU A 193 -12.45 18.88 -17.50
C LEU A 193 -11.72 19.90 -16.61
N PHE A 194 -12.39 21.01 -16.38
CA PHE A 194 -11.95 22.09 -15.51
C PHE A 194 -13.09 22.45 -14.58
N TYR A 195 -12.75 22.85 -13.35
CA TYR A 195 -13.74 23.28 -12.37
C TYR A 195 -13.24 24.49 -11.58
N LYS A 196 -14.17 25.24 -10.99
CA LYS A 196 -13.85 26.29 -10.01
C LYS A 196 -14.98 26.46 -9.00
N SER A 197 -14.62 26.99 -7.85
CA SER A 197 -15.53 27.25 -6.72
C SER A 197 -15.57 28.76 -6.48
N VAL A 198 -16.72 29.40 -6.72
CA VAL A 198 -16.90 30.84 -6.54
C VAL A 198 -17.78 31.09 -5.31
N PRO A 199 -17.28 31.78 -4.27
CA PRO A 199 -18.07 32.08 -3.08
C PRO A 199 -19.37 32.83 -3.41
N GLY A 200 -20.49 32.39 -2.82
CA GLY A 200 -21.80 33.03 -2.97
C GLY A 200 -22.65 32.52 -4.14
N GLU A 201 -22.07 31.75 -5.07
CA GLU A 201 -22.82 31.16 -6.17
C GLU A 201 -23.45 29.81 -5.81
N ARG A 202 -24.42 29.38 -6.64
CA ARG A 202 -25.13 28.10 -6.47
C ARG A 202 -24.24 26.93 -6.90
N PRO A 203 -23.94 25.97 -6.00
CA PRO A 203 -23.13 24.80 -6.33
C PRO A 203 -23.83 23.84 -7.29
N ILE A 204 -23.02 23.05 -7.98
CA ILE A 204 -23.45 21.92 -8.80
C ILE A 204 -23.75 20.72 -7.88
N THR A 205 -24.74 19.90 -8.23
CA THR A 205 -25.22 18.78 -7.39
C THR A 205 -25.24 17.43 -8.08
N ASN A 206 -25.34 17.41 -9.41
CA ASN A 206 -25.41 16.18 -10.19
C ASN A 206 -24.75 16.41 -11.56
N LEU A 207 -24.19 15.35 -12.13
CA LEU A 207 -23.60 15.28 -13.46
C LEU A 207 -24.11 14.05 -14.20
N ASN A 208 -24.46 14.23 -15.47
CA ASN A 208 -24.70 13.14 -16.40
C ASN A 208 -24.15 13.48 -17.80
N LEU A 209 -24.10 12.47 -18.66
CA LEU A 209 -23.67 12.60 -20.06
C LEU A 209 -24.85 12.37 -20.99
N SER A 210 -24.88 13.04 -22.14
CA SER A 210 -25.95 12.81 -23.13
C SER A 210 -25.55 13.18 -24.55
N LEU A 211 -26.31 12.71 -25.53
CA LEU A 211 -26.18 13.09 -26.94
C LEU A 211 -27.07 14.29 -27.32
N ARG A 212 -27.84 14.83 -26.36
CA ARG A 212 -28.80 15.92 -26.59
C ARG A 212 -28.65 16.96 -25.50
N GLN A 213 -28.57 18.22 -25.89
CA GLN A 213 -28.63 19.33 -24.96
C GLN A 213 -29.94 19.25 -24.15
N GLN A 214 -29.86 19.37 -22.83
CA GLN A 214 -31.07 19.46 -22.00
C GLN A 214 -31.70 20.84 -22.22
N GLN A 215 -32.98 20.86 -22.62
CA GLN A 215 -33.76 22.10 -22.80
C GLN A 215 -34.28 22.60 -21.45
N GLU A 216 -34.29 23.92 -21.28
CA GLU A 216 -34.97 24.60 -20.18
C GLU A 216 -36.50 24.49 -20.39
N ASP A 217 -37.14 23.40 -19.94
CA ASP A 217 -38.59 23.36 -19.76
C ASP A 217 -39.01 24.18 -18.53
N ASP A 218 -40.23 24.70 -18.48
CA ASP A 218 -40.74 25.62 -17.43
C ASP A 218 -40.66 25.04 -15.99
N ASP A 219 -40.53 23.70 -15.85
CA ASP A 219 -40.33 22.97 -14.58
C ASP A 219 -38.84 22.64 -14.25
N SER A 220 -37.88 23.12 -15.06
CA SER A 220 -36.47 22.67 -15.09
C SER A 220 -35.43 23.65 -14.50
N VAL A 221 -35.77 24.38 -13.44
CA VAL A 221 -34.88 25.41 -12.85
C VAL A 221 -33.49 24.85 -12.51
N GLY A 222 -32.46 25.33 -13.22
CA GLY A 222 -31.04 25.12 -12.90
C GLY A 222 -30.37 23.93 -13.57
N ARG A 223 -30.90 23.40 -14.69
CA ARG A 223 -30.19 22.44 -15.55
C ARG A 223 -29.40 23.18 -16.62
N GLU A 224 -28.14 22.79 -16.81
CA GLU A 224 -27.22 23.37 -17.78
C GLU A 224 -26.48 22.26 -18.53
N SER A 225 -26.06 22.54 -19.78
CA SER A 225 -25.35 21.61 -20.64
C SER A 225 -24.07 22.25 -21.18
N ILE A 226 -22.97 21.51 -21.15
CA ILE A 226 -21.68 21.89 -21.76
C ILE A 226 -21.47 21.03 -22.99
N ASP A 227 -21.35 21.65 -24.17
CA ASP A 227 -20.89 20.96 -25.36
C ASP A 227 -19.40 20.63 -25.23
N THR A 228 -19.07 19.34 -25.21
CA THR A 228 -17.67 18.88 -25.06
C THR A 228 -16.81 19.14 -26.30
N GLY A 229 -17.43 19.47 -27.44
CA GLY A 229 -16.77 19.58 -28.74
C GLY A 229 -16.33 18.23 -29.31
N ILE A 230 -16.69 17.12 -28.67
CA ILE A 230 -16.47 15.76 -29.16
C ILE A 230 -17.74 15.25 -29.79
N ARG A 231 -17.58 14.42 -30.82
CA ARG A 231 -18.68 13.76 -31.52
C ARG A 231 -18.61 12.26 -31.31
N PHE A 232 -19.79 11.67 -31.14
CA PHE A 232 -20.01 10.23 -31.26
C PHE A 232 -21.04 9.99 -32.35
N LYS A 233 -20.63 9.24 -33.39
CA LYS A 233 -21.36 9.16 -34.66
C LYS A 233 -21.65 10.60 -35.17
N ASP A 234 -22.91 10.95 -35.36
CA ASP A 234 -23.35 12.26 -35.85
C ASP A 234 -23.76 13.26 -34.75
N ASN A 235 -23.66 12.87 -33.47
CA ASN A 235 -24.11 13.69 -32.35
C ASN A 235 -22.93 14.27 -31.54
N ASN A 236 -23.10 15.49 -31.03
CA ASN A 236 -22.20 16.04 -30.00
C ASN A 236 -22.50 15.37 -28.66
N ILE A 237 -21.49 15.31 -27.79
CA ILE A 237 -21.68 14.88 -26.40
C ILE A 237 -21.74 16.10 -25.51
N TYR A 238 -22.72 16.09 -24.61
CA TYR A 238 -22.92 17.09 -23.59
C TYR A 238 -22.64 16.52 -22.20
N VAL A 239 -21.94 17.31 -21.37
CA VAL A 239 -21.94 17.14 -19.91
C VAL A 239 -23.09 17.98 -19.38
N ASN A 240 -24.11 17.36 -18.82
CA ASN A 240 -25.20 18.11 -18.18
C ASN A 240 -25.03 18.11 -16.68
N TYR A 241 -25.46 19.19 -16.05
CA TYR A 241 -25.45 19.33 -14.61
C TYR A 241 -26.64 20.09 -14.07
N GLN A 242 -26.91 19.88 -12.78
CA GLN A 242 -27.95 20.59 -12.06
C GLN A 242 -27.37 21.43 -10.93
N ARG A 243 -27.84 22.67 -10.78
CA ARG A 243 -27.52 23.54 -9.65
C ARG A 243 -28.44 23.30 -8.46
N SER A 244 -27.87 23.36 -7.26
CA SER A 244 -28.63 23.26 -6.02
C SER A 244 -29.69 24.35 -5.91
N ARG A 245 -30.74 24.14 -5.12
CA ARG A 245 -31.69 25.21 -4.78
C ARG A 245 -30.97 26.34 -4.01
N PRO A 246 -31.40 27.60 -4.12
CA PRO A 246 -30.81 28.69 -3.34
C PRO A 246 -30.76 28.34 -1.83
N GLY A 247 -29.56 28.41 -1.24
CA GLY A 247 -29.32 28.08 0.17
C GLY A 247 -29.13 26.59 0.50
N ASP A 248 -29.34 25.68 -0.46
CA ASP A 248 -29.10 24.25 -0.27
C ASP A 248 -27.68 23.87 -0.68
N ARG A 249 -26.97 23.17 0.20
CA ARG A 249 -25.59 22.70 0.01
C ARG A 249 -25.42 21.20 0.34
N LYS A 250 -26.49 20.49 0.70
CA LYS A 250 -26.39 19.13 1.25
C LYS A 250 -25.82 18.12 0.25
N GLU A 251 -26.09 18.32 -1.03
CA GLU A 251 -25.65 17.47 -2.14
C GLU A 251 -24.67 18.19 -3.07
N ALA A 252 -24.02 19.23 -2.56
CA ALA A 252 -23.07 19.98 -3.35
C ALA A 252 -21.88 19.10 -3.75
N LEU A 253 -21.55 19.15 -5.03
CA LEU A 253 -20.39 18.52 -5.61
C LEU A 253 -19.14 19.27 -5.12
N ASP A 254 -18.18 18.53 -4.57
CA ASP A 254 -16.96 19.09 -3.98
C ASP A 254 -15.69 18.58 -4.66
N ASN A 255 -15.81 17.55 -5.50
CA ASN A 255 -14.72 17.00 -6.29
C ASN A 255 -15.22 16.31 -7.57
N ILE A 256 -14.38 16.28 -8.60
CA ILE A 256 -14.63 15.66 -9.90
C ILE A 256 -13.33 15.02 -10.44
N ALA A 257 -13.44 13.80 -10.96
CA ALA A 257 -12.32 13.04 -11.49
C ALA A 257 -12.71 12.23 -12.72
N VAL A 258 -11.70 11.69 -13.40
CA VAL A 258 -11.86 10.78 -14.54
C VAL A 258 -11.14 9.48 -14.20
N GLU A 259 -11.87 8.37 -14.29
CA GLU A 259 -11.35 7.03 -14.08
C GLU A 259 -11.32 6.24 -15.39
N LEU A 260 -10.33 5.37 -15.60
CA LEU A 260 -10.23 4.58 -16.82
C LEU A 260 -11.02 3.27 -16.71
N GLY A 261 -11.62 2.83 -17.82
CA GLY A 261 -12.33 1.56 -17.93
C GLY A 261 -13.67 1.50 -17.18
N THR A 262 -14.13 0.28 -16.89
CA THR A 262 -15.39 -0.01 -16.19
C THR A 262 -15.16 -0.40 -14.73
N ASN A 263 -14.15 0.21 -14.10
CA ASN A 263 -13.73 -0.15 -12.74
C ASN A 263 -14.78 0.27 -11.70
N PRO A 264 -14.75 -0.35 -10.49
CA PRO A 264 -15.67 0.05 -9.42
C PRO A 264 -15.52 1.53 -9.08
N VAL A 265 -16.64 2.21 -8.83
CA VAL A 265 -16.63 3.61 -8.38
C VAL A 265 -16.11 3.66 -6.93
N PRO A 266 -15.20 4.60 -6.60
CA PRO A 266 -14.67 4.69 -5.24
C PRO A 266 -15.76 4.96 -4.20
N TYR A 267 -15.54 4.50 -2.97
CA TYR A 267 -16.47 4.78 -1.87
C TYR A 267 -16.59 6.29 -1.65
N GLY A 268 -17.81 6.81 -1.53
CA GLY A 268 -18.06 8.26 -1.46
C GLY A 268 -18.32 8.93 -2.80
N TRP A 269 -17.93 8.31 -3.91
CA TRP A 269 -18.07 8.87 -5.24
C TRP A 269 -19.30 8.34 -5.96
N ASN A 270 -19.74 9.09 -6.96
CA ASN A 270 -20.83 8.77 -7.88
C ASN A 270 -20.29 8.75 -9.31
N SER A 271 -20.93 7.98 -10.19
CA SER A 271 -20.65 8.00 -11.62
C SER A 271 -21.58 8.97 -12.34
N ALA A 272 -21.03 9.77 -13.27
CA ALA A 272 -21.85 10.46 -14.26
C ALA A 272 -22.27 9.46 -15.36
N THR A 273 -23.50 8.97 -15.27
CA THR A 273 -24.05 8.01 -16.24
C THR A 273 -24.49 8.71 -17.53
N PHE A 274 -24.54 7.96 -18.65
CA PHE A 274 -25.20 8.44 -19.87
C PHE A 274 -26.73 8.38 -19.71
N ASP A 275 -27.41 9.51 -19.97
CA ASP A 275 -28.87 9.62 -19.96
C ASP A 275 -29.47 8.76 -21.08
N ASN A 276 -30.41 7.88 -20.70
CA ASN A 276 -31.21 7.00 -21.57
C ASN A 276 -30.44 6.42 -22.75
N ASP A 277 -29.95 5.19 -22.56
CA ASP A 277 -29.35 4.33 -23.58
C ASP A 277 -29.93 4.64 -24.98
N PRO A 278 -29.16 5.23 -25.91
CA PRO A 278 -29.66 5.53 -27.23
C PRO A 278 -30.15 4.20 -27.81
N GLU A 279 -31.45 4.11 -28.17
CA GLU A 279 -32.11 2.87 -28.61
C GLU A 279 -31.13 1.92 -29.33
N GLY A 280 -30.66 0.87 -28.63
CA GLY A 280 -29.70 -0.09 -29.19
C GLY A 280 -28.37 -0.32 -28.46
N GLY A 281 -28.13 0.22 -27.26
CA GLY A 281 -26.90 -0.10 -26.50
C GLY A 281 -25.64 0.62 -26.99
N ASP A 282 -25.79 1.60 -27.87
CA ASP A 282 -24.69 2.34 -28.49
C ASP A 282 -24.28 3.53 -27.61
N ALA A 283 -23.86 3.28 -26.37
CA ALA A 283 -23.07 4.25 -25.64
C ALA A 283 -21.70 4.38 -26.34
N PRO A 284 -21.08 5.57 -26.30
CA PRO A 284 -19.75 5.70 -26.82
C PRO A 284 -18.76 4.85 -26.01
N ASP A 285 -18.10 3.88 -26.66
CA ASP A 285 -17.03 3.07 -26.06
C ASP A 285 -15.78 3.94 -25.87
N TRP A 286 -15.83 4.81 -24.86
CA TRP A 286 -14.67 5.55 -24.40
C TRP A 286 -14.24 4.86 -23.12
N ASN A 287 -12.99 4.42 -23.07
CA ASN A 287 -12.40 3.71 -21.94
C ASN A 287 -12.21 4.62 -20.70
N ALA A 288 -13.19 5.45 -20.34
CA ALA A 288 -13.16 6.32 -19.19
C ALA A 288 -14.57 6.69 -18.67
N GLN A 289 -14.67 6.92 -17.37
CA GLN A 289 -15.85 7.34 -16.65
C GLN A 289 -15.58 8.67 -15.94
N ILE A 290 -16.51 9.63 -16.03
CA ILE A 290 -16.48 10.81 -15.17
C ILE A 290 -17.11 10.42 -13.84
N ILE A 291 -16.38 10.62 -12.76
CA ILE A 291 -16.87 10.40 -11.40
C ILE A 291 -16.85 11.71 -10.62
N TYR A 292 -17.74 11.84 -9.63
CA TYR A 292 -17.84 13.02 -8.81
C TYR A 292 -18.25 12.70 -7.38
N ARG A 293 -17.83 13.55 -6.45
CA ARG A 293 -18.13 13.39 -5.02
C ARG A 293 -19.15 14.43 -4.58
N THR A 294 -20.13 14.00 -3.79
CA THR A 294 -21.17 14.86 -3.20
C THR A 294 -21.19 14.64 -1.70
N GLY A 295 -20.80 15.66 -0.94
CA GLY A 295 -20.68 15.58 0.51
C GLY A 295 -19.59 14.60 0.99
N GLU A 296 -19.30 14.68 2.28
CA GLU A 296 -18.33 13.80 2.93
C GLU A 296 -18.99 12.47 3.32
N LYS A 297 -18.53 11.34 2.75
CA LYS A 297 -18.93 10.01 3.21
C LYS A 297 -17.87 9.46 4.15
N VAL A 298 -18.21 9.39 5.43
CA VAL A 298 -17.37 8.76 6.45
C VAL A 298 -17.21 7.28 6.13
N LEU A 299 -15.98 6.78 6.18
CA LEU A 299 -15.70 5.36 6.02
C LEU A 299 -16.41 4.53 7.10
N PRO A 300 -16.88 3.32 6.77
CA PRO A 300 -17.52 2.47 7.77
C PRO A 300 -16.53 2.13 8.88
N LYS A 301 -17.04 2.08 10.12
CA LYS A 301 -16.22 1.73 11.29
C LYS A 301 -15.69 0.30 11.11
N VAL A 302 -14.36 0.17 11.14
CA VAL A 302 -13.74 -1.15 11.04
C VAL A 302 -13.85 -1.91 12.36
N PRO A 303 -14.28 -3.19 12.36
CA PRO A 303 -14.30 -4.01 13.56
C PRO A 303 -12.91 -4.17 14.17
N THR A 304 -12.81 -4.07 15.50
CA THR A 304 -11.60 -4.49 16.21
C THR A 304 -11.38 -5.98 16.01
N LEU A 305 -10.14 -6.39 15.70
CA LEU A 305 -9.79 -7.80 15.52
C LEU A 305 -9.90 -8.53 16.87
N LYS A 306 -10.84 -9.47 16.98
CA LYS A 306 -11.09 -10.24 18.19
C LYS A 306 -11.26 -11.72 17.89
N PHE A 307 -10.79 -12.58 18.80
CA PHE A 307 -11.06 -14.02 18.74
C PHE A 307 -12.57 -14.32 18.84
N LYS A 308 -13.00 -15.41 18.20
CA LYS A 308 -14.34 -16.00 18.34
C LYS A 308 -14.55 -16.63 19.73
N ASP A 309 -15.77 -17.07 20.02
CA ASP A 309 -16.12 -17.70 21.31
C ASP A 309 -15.34 -18.99 21.59
N ASP A 310 -15.00 -19.73 20.55
CA ASP A 310 -14.18 -20.94 20.62
C ASP A 310 -12.67 -20.66 20.69
N GLY A 311 -12.28 -19.37 20.67
CA GLY A 311 -10.89 -18.94 20.66
C GLY A 311 -10.20 -19.09 19.31
N SER A 312 -10.96 -19.22 18.21
CA SER A 312 -10.45 -19.22 16.84
C SER A 312 -10.41 -17.82 16.22
N PHE A 313 -9.51 -17.61 15.27
CA PHE A 313 -9.44 -16.45 14.39
C PHE A 313 -8.82 -16.91 13.06
N LYS A 314 -9.47 -16.63 11.93
CA LYS A 314 -9.05 -17.14 10.63
C LYS A 314 -8.57 -16.01 9.71
N ILE A 315 -7.42 -16.23 9.09
CA ILE A 315 -6.81 -15.33 8.10
C ILE A 315 -6.74 -16.06 6.76
N VAL A 316 -7.21 -15.41 5.70
CA VAL A 316 -6.94 -15.84 4.32
C VAL A 316 -5.87 -14.94 3.73
N GLN A 317 -4.84 -15.54 3.13
CA GLN A 317 -3.74 -14.87 2.45
C GLN A 317 -3.92 -14.97 0.95
N PHE A 318 -4.02 -13.83 0.28
CA PHE A 318 -3.96 -13.73 -1.17
C PHE A 318 -2.60 -13.16 -1.57
N ALA A 319 -1.72 -13.99 -2.13
CA ALA A 319 -0.40 -13.57 -2.60
C ALA A 319 -0.38 -13.52 -4.13
N ASP A 320 0.35 -12.56 -4.67
CA ASP A 320 0.67 -12.50 -6.10
C ASP A 320 -0.57 -12.54 -7.00
N ILE A 321 -1.59 -11.72 -6.67
CA ILE A 321 -2.84 -11.70 -7.41
C ILE A 321 -2.68 -11.04 -8.80
N HIS A 322 -1.69 -10.16 -8.96
CA HIS A 322 -1.32 -9.50 -10.22
C HIS A 322 -2.53 -9.00 -11.02
N MET A 323 -3.34 -8.16 -10.38
CA MET A 323 -4.50 -7.59 -11.04
C MET A 323 -4.07 -6.45 -11.97
N ALA A 324 -4.66 -6.36 -13.15
CA ALA A 324 -4.37 -5.27 -14.11
C ALA A 324 -5.50 -4.24 -14.14
N THR A 325 -5.28 -3.10 -14.82
CA THR A 325 -6.35 -2.10 -15.04
C THR A 325 -7.43 -2.62 -15.97
N GLY A 326 -7.03 -3.26 -17.07
CA GLY A 326 -7.93 -3.79 -18.10
C GLY A 326 -7.71 -5.27 -18.37
N PRO A 327 -8.42 -5.84 -19.37
CA PRO A 327 -8.23 -7.23 -19.77
C PRO A 327 -6.77 -7.50 -20.13
N HIS A 328 -6.24 -8.62 -19.65
CA HIS A 328 -4.88 -9.06 -19.95
C HIS A 328 -4.88 -10.56 -20.24
N THR A 329 -3.79 -11.04 -20.86
CA THR A 329 -3.62 -12.46 -21.14
C THR A 329 -3.29 -13.23 -19.87
N CYS A 330 -3.85 -14.42 -19.73
CA CYS A 330 -3.41 -15.35 -18.69
C CYS A 330 -2.01 -15.86 -18.98
N TYR A 331 -1.21 -15.99 -17.92
CA TYR A 331 0.12 -16.59 -18.00
C TYR A 331 0.08 -18.03 -17.49
N ASN A 332 0.58 -18.94 -18.31
CA ASN A 332 0.79 -20.36 -17.99
C ASN A 332 -0.44 -21.08 -17.39
N ALA A 333 -1.65 -20.67 -17.74
CA ALA A 333 -2.88 -21.37 -17.36
C ALA A 333 -3.00 -22.71 -18.12
N PRO A 334 -3.69 -23.73 -17.56
CA PRO A 334 -4.01 -24.95 -18.28
C PRO A 334 -4.74 -24.65 -19.60
N SER A 335 -4.33 -25.27 -20.71
CA SER A 335 -4.94 -25.02 -22.03
C SER A 335 -6.42 -25.41 -22.10
N SER A 336 -6.88 -26.26 -21.19
CA SER A 336 -8.28 -26.67 -21.05
C SER A 336 -9.14 -25.68 -20.28
N MET A 337 -8.55 -24.66 -19.64
CA MET A 337 -9.25 -23.69 -18.80
C MET A 337 -9.58 -22.42 -19.61
N PRO A 338 -10.87 -22.02 -19.73
CA PRO A 338 -11.21 -20.69 -20.20
C PRO A 338 -10.63 -19.65 -19.24
N CYS A 339 -9.63 -18.90 -19.72
CA CYS A 339 -8.89 -17.97 -18.88
C CYS A 339 -8.90 -16.56 -19.46
N THR A 340 -9.37 -15.63 -18.64
CA THR A 340 -9.63 -14.20 -18.93
C THR A 340 -8.89 -13.27 -17.95
N GLY A 341 -7.97 -13.83 -17.16
CA GLY A 341 -7.05 -13.08 -16.30
C GLY A 341 -7.71 -12.72 -14.96
N ASP A 342 -7.84 -11.43 -14.71
CA ASP A 342 -8.49 -10.82 -13.53
C ASP A 342 -9.80 -11.49 -13.11
N ILE A 343 -10.64 -11.91 -14.07
CA ILE A 343 -11.93 -12.54 -13.77
C ILE A 343 -11.71 -13.89 -13.07
N ASN A 344 -10.81 -14.74 -13.57
CA ASN A 344 -10.51 -16.02 -12.93
C ASN A 344 -9.89 -15.82 -11.54
N THR A 345 -8.98 -14.87 -11.40
CA THR A 345 -8.42 -14.47 -10.10
C THR A 345 -9.54 -14.06 -9.14
N SER A 346 -10.48 -13.22 -9.61
CA SER A 346 -11.62 -12.74 -8.81
C SER A 346 -12.58 -13.86 -8.43
N GLU A 347 -12.95 -14.73 -9.36
CA GLU A 347 -13.81 -15.88 -9.10
C GLU A 347 -13.21 -16.82 -8.05
N MET A 348 -11.90 -17.08 -8.12
CA MET A 348 -11.22 -17.87 -7.10
C MET A 348 -11.25 -17.17 -5.74
N MET A 349 -10.97 -15.85 -5.67
CA MET A 349 -11.06 -15.09 -4.42
C MET A 349 -12.48 -15.15 -3.82
N GLU A 350 -13.51 -14.96 -4.63
CA GLU A 350 -14.92 -15.04 -4.22
C GLU A 350 -15.25 -16.41 -3.61
N ARG A 351 -14.91 -17.50 -4.33
CA ARG A 351 -15.09 -18.88 -3.84
C ARG A 351 -14.32 -19.16 -2.55
N MET A 352 -13.10 -18.65 -2.45
CA MET A 352 -12.25 -18.78 -1.25
C MET A 352 -12.88 -18.08 -0.03
N LEU A 353 -13.36 -16.86 -0.20
CA LEU A 353 -14.00 -16.09 0.87
C LEU A 353 -15.28 -16.77 1.36
N GLU A 354 -16.04 -17.38 0.46
CA GLU A 354 -17.25 -18.16 0.79
C GLU A 354 -16.92 -19.46 1.53
N ALA A 355 -15.93 -20.21 1.05
CA ALA A 355 -15.55 -21.49 1.64
C ALA A 355 -14.89 -21.33 3.02
N GLU A 356 -14.03 -20.32 3.17
CA GLU A 356 -13.22 -20.15 4.39
C GLU A 356 -13.85 -19.24 5.44
N ARG A 357 -14.65 -18.24 5.02
CA ARG A 357 -15.28 -17.24 5.90
C ARG A 357 -14.27 -16.62 6.89
N PRO A 358 -13.22 -15.94 6.37
CA PRO A 358 -12.15 -15.40 7.20
C PRO A 358 -12.62 -14.25 8.09
N ASP A 359 -11.88 -14.02 9.17
CA ASP A 359 -12.00 -12.86 10.06
C ASP A 359 -11.11 -11.69 9.59
N LEU A 360 -10.09 -11.98 8.79
CA LEU A 360 -9.17 -11.03 8.18
C LEU A 360 -8.68 -11.56 6.83
N VAL A 361 -8.55 -10.68 5.84
CA VAL A 361 -7.84 -10.97 4.58
C VAL A 361 -6.54 -10.18 4.52
N VAL A 362 -5.46 -10.83 4.13
CA VAL A 362 -4.16 -10.19 3.90
C VAL A 362 -3.74 -10.40 2.46
N PHE A 363 -3.52 -9.31 1.73
CA PHE A 363 -2.94 -9.34 0.39
C PHE A 363 -1.41 -9.16 0.49
N THR A 364 -0.60 -10.17 0.17
CA THR A 364 0.84 -10.17 0.49
C THR A 364 1.73 -9.84 -0.70
N GLY A 365 1.50 -8.66 -1.29
CA GLY A 365 2.32 -8.08 -2.35
C GLY A 365 2.01 -8.59 -3.75
N ASP A 366 2.48 -7.82 -4.73
CA ASP A 366 2.17 -7.96 -6.15
C ASP A 366 0.66 -8.04 -6.39
N ASN A 367 -0.03 -7.10 -5.74
CA ASN A 367 -1.47 -6.95 -5.83
C ASN A 367 -1.86 -6.33 -7.17
N VAL A 368 -1.01 -5.42 -7.63
CA VAL A 368 -1.09 -4.76 -8.92
C VAL A 368 -0.04 -5.36 -9.87
N ASN A 369 -0.43 -5.58 -11.12
CA ASN A 369 0.44 -6.18 -12.14
C ASN A 369 1.41 -5.18 -12.80
N GLY A 370 2.12 -4.41 -11.97
CA GLY A 370 3.15 -3.45 -12.33
C GLY A 370 2.89 -2.68 -13.62
N MET A 371 3.82 -2.76 -14.57
CA MET A 371 3.76 -2.00 -15.83
C MET A 371 2.49 -2.24 -16.68
N THR A 372 1.75 -3.32 -16.45
CA THR A 372 0.50 -3.60 -17.18
C THR A 372 -0.73 -2.98 -16.53
N SER A 373 -0.60 -2.46 -15.31
CA SER A 373 -1.59 -1.64 -14.63
C SER A 373 -1.23 -0.16 -14.76
N ASN A 374 -1.69 0.45 -15.85
CA ASN A 374 -1.50 1.88 -16.10
C ASN A 374 -2.39 2.79 -15.22
N ASP A 375 -3.25 2.19 -14.40
CA ASP A 375 -4.08 2.84 -13.40
C ASP A 375 -4.16 1.96 -12.15
N ALA A 376 -3.17 2.07 -11.27
CA ALA A 376 -3.08 1.26 -10.05
C ALA A 376 -4.24 1.51 -9.07
N TYR A 377 -4.81 2.73 -9.05
CA TYR A 377 -5.95 3.05 -8.19
C TYR A 377 -7.18 2.21 -8.54
N SER A 378 -7.49 2.11 -9.84
CA SER A 378 -8.59 1.30 -10.34
C SER A 378 -8.44 -0.18 -9.95
N THR A 379 -7.20 -0.68 -9.97
CA THR A 379 -6.85 -2.04 -9.60
C THR A 379 -7.03 -2.28 -8.10
N ILE A 380 -6.72 -1.30 -7.25
CA ILE A 380 -6.99 -1.34 -5.81
C ILE A 380 -8.49 -1.53 -5.53
N LEU A 381 -9.34 -0.77 -6.22
CA LEU A 381 -10.80 -0.92 -6.08
C LEU A 381 -11.29 -2.27 -6.59
N LYS A 382 -10.69 -2.76 -7.69
CA LYS A 382 -11.04 -4.05 -8.29
C LYS A 382 -10.76 -5.22 -7.33
N TYR A 383 -9.55 -5.34 -6.78
CA TYR A 383 -9.20 -6.48 -5.92
C TYR A 383 -9.79 -6.40 -4.52
N SER A 384 -10.09 -5.19 -4.02
CA SER A 384 -10.68 -5.00 -2.69
C SER A 384 -12.20 -5.21 -2.69
N LYS A 385 -12.86 -5.11 -3.85
CA LYS A 385 -14.32 -5.28 -3.97
C LYS A 385 -14.88 -6.53 -3.26
N PRO A 386 -14.33 -7.75 -3.44
CA PRO A 386 -14.87 -8.95 -2.80
C PRO A 386 -14.90 -8.93 -1.26
N VAL A 387 -13.89 -8.29 -0.65
CA VAL A 387 -13.78 -8.18 0.81
C VAL A 387 -14.60 -7.01 1.35
N VAL A 388 -14.68 -5.91 0.59
CA VAL A 388 -15.51 -4.73 0.90
C VAL A 388 -16.98 -5.09 0.92
N GLU A 389 -17.48 -5.79 -0.10
CA GLU A 389 -18.90 -6.18 -0.21
C GLU A 389 -19.33 -7.14 0.91
N ARG A 390 -18.38 -7.89 1.48
CA ARG A 390 -18.60 -8.81 2.61
C ARG A 390 -18.38 -8.17 3.98
N GLY A 391 -17.90 -6.93 4.04
CA GLY A 391 -17.56 -6.26 5.29
C GLY A 391 -16.41 -6.92 6.05
N ILE A 392 -15.50 -7.60 5.34
CA ILE A 392 -14.35 -8.30 5.94
C ILE A 392 -13.21 -7.30 6.12
N PRO A 393 -12.65 -7.15 7.35
CA PRO A 393 -11.44 -6.37 7.55
C PRO A 393 -10.29 -6.91 6.68
N TRP A 394 -9.52 -6.02 6.07
CA TRP A 394 -8.44 -6.43 5.18
C TRP A 394 -7.25 -5.49 5.21
N THR A 395 -6.08 -6.00 4.84
CA THR A 395 -4.83 -5.22 4.78
C THR A 395 -3.88 -5.75 3.73
N ILE A 396 -2.77 -5.05 3.50
CA ILE A 396 -1.80 -5.36 2.44
C ILE A 396 -0.35 -5.34 2.92
N ASN A 397 0.50 -6.07 2.20
CA ASN A 397 1.90 -5.75 1.99
C ASN A 397 2.09 -5.34 0.52
N PHE A 398 3.11 -4.53 0.25
CA PHE A 398 3.57 -4.28 -1.12
C PHE A 398 4.59 -5.33 -1.57
N GLY A 399 4.55 -5.64 -2.86
CA GLY A 399 5.55 -6.41 -3.58
C GLY A 399 6.33 -5.56 -4.58
N ASN A 400 7.27 -6.19 -5.27
CA ASN A 400 8.17 -5.49 -6.19
C ASN A 400 7.48 -4.95 -7.44
N HIS A 401 6.31 -5.50 -7.81
CA HIS A 401 5.54 -5.04 -8.96
C HIS A 401 4.57 -3.90 -8.63
N ASP A 402 4.18 -3.71 -7.36
CA ASP A 402 3.06 -2.82 -7.04
C ASP A 402 3.29 -1.36 -7.48
N ASP A 403 4.50 -0.83 -7.30
CA ASP A 403 4.87 0.56 -7.64
C ASP A 403 5.69 0.72 -8.93
N GLU A 404 5.64 -0.26 -9.84
CA GLU A 404 6.21 -0.14 -11.19
C GLU A 404 5.34 0.69 -12.15
N GLY A 405 4.07 0.92 -11.78
CA GLY A 405 3.05 1.57 -12.59
C GLY A 405 3.02 3.10 -12.46
N ASP A 406 1.80 3.66 -12.44
CA ASP A 406 1.59 5.12 -12.43
C ASP A 406 1.63 5.75 -11.03
N LEU A 407 1.46 4.96 -9.96
CA LEU A 407 1.43 5.41 -8.57
C LEU A 407 2.64 4.92 -7.77
N SER A 408 3.13 5.78 -6.86
CA SER A 408 4.11 5.39 -5.85
C SER A 408 3.47 4.58 -4.72
N ARG A 409 4.27 3.84 -3.94
CA ARG A 409 3.78 3.11 -2.75
C ARG A 409 3.05 4.01 -1.75
N GLU A 410 3.51 5.25 -1.57
CA GLU A 410 2.85 6.23 -0.70
C GLU A 410 1.45 6.59 -1.23
N GLU A 411 1.29 6.84 -2.53
CA GLU A 411 -0.02 7.09 -3.14
C GLU A 411 -0.93 5.88 -3.07
N MET A 412 -0.39 4.69 -3.31
CA MET A 412 -1.14 3.44 -3.23
C MET A 412 -1.61 3.18 -1.79
N MET A 413 -0.74 3.38 -0.80
CA MET A 413 -1.11 3.20 0.61
C MET A 413 -2.21 4.16 1.02
N ARG A 414 -2.10 5.44 0.62
CA ARG A 414 -3.17 6.43 0.83
C ARG A 414 -4.49 5.99 0.19
N SER A 415 -4.43 5.49 -1.04
CA SER A 415 -5.59 4.96 -1.76
C SER A 415 -6.22 3.76 -1.05
N VAL A 416 -5.39 2.83 -0.55
CA VAL A 416 -5.82 1.63 0.19
C VAL A 416 -6.47 2.00 1.53
N GLN A 417 -5.98 3.03 2.22
CA GLN A 417 -6.57 3.53 3.47
C GLN A 417 -7.96 4.16 3.27
N ASP A 418 -8.26 4.64 2.07
CA ASP A 418 -9.55 5.26 1.72
C ASP A 418 -10.61 4.23 1.29
N VAL A 419 -10.28 2.94 1.27
CA VAL A 419 -11.21 1.88 0.91
C VAL A 419 -11.88 1.32 2.18
N PRO A 420 -13.22 1.08 2.17
CA PRO A 420 -13.93 0.49 3.29
C PRO A 420 -13.28 -0.76 3.89
N PHE A 421 -13.31 -0.86 5.22
CA PHE A 421 -12.79 -2.00 6.00
C PHE A 421 -11.28 -2.25 5.87
N SER A 422 -10.55 -1.38 5.18
CA SER A 422 -9.08 -1.40 5.20
C SER A 422 -8.56 -1.06 6.59
N ILE A 423 -7.60 -1.85 7.06
CA ILE A 423 -6.82 -1.62 8.29
C ILE A 423 -5.34 -1.48 7.99
N ALA A 424 -5.00 -1.16 6.74
CA ALA A 424 -3.62 -0.90 6.34
C ALA A 424 -3.13 0.42 6.96
N GLU A 425 -1.88 0.41 7.40
CA GLU A 425 -1.23 1.59 7.93
C GLU A 425 0.06 1.85 7.16
N ARG A 426 0.34 3.13 6.88
CA ARG A 426 1.61 3.53 6.26
C ARG A 426 2.83 3.19 7.12
N GLY A 427 2.67 3.20 8.43
CA GLY A 427 3.76 2.98 9.39
C GLY A 427 4.46 4.27 9.84
N PRO A 428 5.42 4.16 10.76
CA PRO A 428 6.07 5.30 11.42
C PRO A 428 6.88 6.19 10.47
N THR A 429 6.90 7.50 10.75
CA THR A 429 7.76 8.49 10.07
C THR A 429 9.23 8.14 10.25
N GLY A 430 10.02 8.28 9.18
CA GLY A 430 11.48 8.11 9.23
C GLY A 430 11.97 6.65 9.21
N ILE A 431 11.07 5.69 9.05
CA ILE A 431 11.40 4.29 8.77
C ILE A 431 11.26 4.03 7.27
N SER A 432 12.24 3.33 6.70
CA SER A 432 12.28 2.93 5.29
C SER A 432 11.08 2.10 4.87
N GLY A 433 10.65 2.25 3.61
CA GLY A 433 9.49 1.57 3.05
C GLY A 433 8.15 2.16 3.46
N THR A 434 7.06 1.59 2.93
CA THR A 434 5.67 1.97 3.18
C THR A 434 4.88 0.72 3.57
N GLY A 435 4.13 0.75 4.67
CA GLY A 435 3.38 -0.42 5.14
C GLY A 435 4.06 -1.20 6.26
N ASN A 436 4.88 -0.54 7.09
CA ASN A 436 5.47 -1.12 8.29
C ASN A 436 4.57 -0.89 9.52
N PHE A 437 3.77 -1.86 9.90
CA PHE A 437 2.83 -1.71 11.01
C PHE A 437 2.55 -3.03 11.74
N VAL A 438 1.85 -2.93 12.87
CA VAL A 438 1.49 -4.08 13.69
C VAL A 438 0.01 -4.04 14.03
N LEU A 439 -0.67 -5.15 13.80
CA LEU A 439 -2.05 -5.35 14.23
C LEU A 439 -2.09 -6.31 15.43
N GLN A 440 -2.99 -6.06 16.36
CA GLN A 440 -3.19 -6.93 17.53
C GLN A 440 -4.58 -7.57 17.48
N ILE A 441 -4.63 -8.88 17.70
CA ILE A 441 -5.89 -9.62 17.88
C ILE A 441 -6.15 -9.70 19.38
N HIS A 442 -7.28 -9.14 19.79
CA HIS A 442 -7.68 -9.04 21.18
C HIS A 442 -8.55 -10.23 21.59
N ARG A 443 -8.62 -10.47 22.90
CA ARG A 443 -9.64 -11.37 23.43
C ARG A 443 -11.03 -10.80 23.11
N ARG A 444 -12.02 -11.68 23.05
CA ARG A 444 -13.42 -11.26 23.04
C ARG A 444 -13.83 -10.61 24.36
N ASP A 445 -14.67 -9.59 24.28
CA ASP A 445 -15.27 -8.93 25.45
C ASP A 445 -16.10 -9.94 26.25
N ARG A 446 -15.92 -9.96 27.56
CA ARG A 446 -16.75 -10.79 28.43
C ARG A 446 -18.13 -10.15 28.54
N ARG A 447 -19.18 -10.83 28.06
CA ARG A 447 -20.56 -10.47 28.43
C ARG A 447 -20.72 -10.68 29.93
N HIS A 448 -20.83 -9.59 30.69
CA HIS A 448 -21.14 -9.67 32.12
C HIS A 448 -22.65 -9.94 32.30
N ARG A 449 -23.02 -11.17 32.62
CA ARG A 449 -24.36 -11.47 33.15
C ARG A 449 -24.44 -11.01 34.60
N ARG A 450 -25.18 -9.93 34.88
CA ARG A 450 -25.58 -9.57 36.24
C ARG A 450 -26.80 -10.41 36.62
N CYS A 451 -26.57 -11.45 37.42
CA CYS A 451 -27.67 -12.20 38.05
C CYS A 451 -27.97 -11.59 39.43
N HIS A 452 -29.17 -11.03 39.61
CA HIS A 452 -29.62 -10.58 40.92
C HIS A 452 -30.26 -11.75 41.68
N ARG A 453 -29.65 -12.13 42.81
CA ARG A 453 -30.24 -13.12 43.72
C ARG A 453 -31.32 -12.46 44.58
N ARG A 454 -32.59 -12.60 44.20
CA ARG A 454 -33.72 -12.40 45.12
C ARG A 454 -34.13 -13.72 45.74
N ARG A 455 -34.65 -13.66 46.96
CA ARG A 455 -34.79 -14.78 47.92
C ARG A 455 -35.61 -16.01 47.47
N GLN A 456 -36.07 -16.10 46.21
CA GLN A 456 -36.75 -17.28 45.66
C GLN A 456 -36.77 -17.39 44.10
N SER A 457 -36.05 -16.55 43.34
CA SER A 457 -35.82 -16.76 41.89
C SER A 457 -34.44 -16.22 41.47
N THR A 458 -33.85 -16.86 40.45
CA THR A 458 -32.64 -16.36 39.77
C THR A 458 -33.07 -15.83 38.42
N ASP A 459 -33.36 -14.54 38.37
CA ASP A 459 -33.60 -13.83 37.11
C ASP A 459 -32.26 -13.23 36.67
N CYS A 460 -31.70 -13.79 35.60
CA CYS A 460 -30.51 -13.27 34.95
C CYS A 460 -30.97 -12.53 33.70
N GLU A 461 -30.88 -11.21 33.73
CA GLU A 461 -31.06 -10.38 32.53
C GLU A 461 -29.71 -10.21 31.83
N ASP A 462 -29.71 -10.32 30.50
CA ASP A 462 -28.56 -9.94 29.70
C ASP A 462 -28.54 -8.40 29.66
N ASP A 463 -27.77 -7.80 30.58
CA ASP A 463 -27.56 -6.36 30.66
C ASP A 463 -26.67 -5.92 29.48
N PHE A 464 -27.27 -5.30 28.47
CA PHE A 464 -26.57 -4.54 27.44
C PHE A 464 -26.06 -3.25 28.08
N GLY A 465 -25.06 -3.36 28.96
CA GLY A 465 -24.41 -2.21 29.55
C GLY A 465 -23.88 -1.31 28.44
N GLN A 466 -24.51 -0.14 28.30
CA GLN A 466 -24.06 0.93 27.43
C GLN A 466 -22.65 1.32 27.87
N GLU A 467 -21.65 0.95 27.07
CA GLU A 467 -20.25 1.24 27.35
C GLU A 467 -20.07 2.76 27.46
N THR A 468 -19.72 3.23 28.66
CA THR A 468 -19.05 4.50 28.80
C THR A 468 -17.75 4.41 28.00
N GLU A 469 -17.51 5.41 27.15
CA GLU A 469 -16.26 5.60 26.40
C GLU A 469 -15.09 5.83 27.37
N ASP A 470 -14.68 4.79 28.09
CA ASP A 470 -13.38 4.74 28.73
C ASP A 470 -12.38 4.34 27.63
N MET A 471 -11.95 5.34 26.85
CA MET A 471 -10.88 5.26 25.85
C MET A 471 -9.49 5.01 26.48
N GLU A 472 -9.37 4.04 27.38
CA GLU A 472 -8.11 3.37 27.73
C GLU A 472 -8.44 1.92 28.11
N GLY A 473 -8.97 1.17 27.14
CA GLY A 473 -9.07 -0.28 27.25
C GLY A 473 -7.71 -0.86 27.63
N ASP A 474 -7.67 -1.56 28.75
CA ASP A 474 -6.50 -2.20 29.34
C ASP A 474 -5.57 -2.76 28.25
N LYS A 475 -4.42 -2.11 28.03
CA LYS A 475 -3.41 -2.44 27.00
C LYS A 475 -2.84 -3.87 27.13
N SER A 476 -3.35 -4.67 28.08
CA SER A 476 -2.97 -6.04 28.45
C SER A 476 -3.90 -7.16 27.91
N ASP A 477 -4.86 -6.86 27.02
CA ASP A 477 -5.78 -7.87 26.47
C ASP A 477 -5.49 -8.35 25.03
N ALA A 478 -4.41 -7.88 24.40
CA ALA A 478 -3.95 -8.50 23.15
C ALA A 478 -3.46 -9.94 23.41
N ARG A 479 -3.77 -10.85 22.49
CA ARG A 479 -3.42 -12.28 22.59
C ARG A 479 -2.61 -12.79 21.41
N PHE A 480 -2.56 -12.02 20.32
CA PHE A 480 -1.77 -12.33 19.15
C PHE A 480 -1.36 -11.06 18.40
N SER A 481 -0.16 -11.02 17.82
CA SER A 481 0.30 -9.89 17.00
C SER A 481 0.52 -10.33 15.54
N LEU A 482 0.25 -9.42 14.61
CA LEU A 482 0.53 -9.57 13.19
C LEU A 482 1.45 -8.42 12.78
N TYR A 483 2.69 -8.73 12.39
CA TYR A 483 3.65 -7.75 11.90
C TYR A 483 3.60 -7.69 10.38
N PHE A 484 3.55 -6.49 9.82
CA PHE A 484 3.61 -6.24 8.38
C PHE A 484 4.85 -5.41 8.10
N LEU A 485 5.66 -5.87 7.16
CA LEU A 485 6.93 -5.26 6.79
C LEU A 485 6.98 -5.06 5.29
N ASP A 486 7.46 -3.89 4.90
CA ASP A 486 7.78 -3.63 3.51
C ASP A 486 9.15 -4.22 3.16
N SER A 487 9.19 -5.21 2.27
CA SER A 487 10.43 -5.84 1.82
C SER A 487 11.16 -5.10 0.71
N GLY A 488 10.63 -3.95 0.24
CA GLY A 488 11.18 -3.21 -0.88
C GLY A 488 10.77 -3.79 -2.23
N ALA A 489 11.46 -3.36 -3.30
CA ALA A 489 11.24 -3.82 -4.67
C ALA A 489 12.54 -4.36 -5.27
N TYR A 490 13.35 -3.46 -5.86
CA TYR A 490 14.63 -3.79 -6.48
C TYR A 490 15.76 -2.98 -5.86
N SER A 491 16.92 -3.62 -5.72
CA SER A 491 18.13 -2.98 -5.24
C SER A 491 18.89 -2.31 -6.39
N PHE A 492 19.14 -1.02 -6.25
CA PHE A 492 20.07 -0.26 -7.10
C PHE A 492 21.49 -0.23 -6.52
N ASN A 493 21.75 -0.95 -5.43
CA ASN A 493 23.07 -1.08 -4.86
C ASN A 493 23.91 -2.06 -5.69
N LEU A 494 24.98 -1.55 -6.31
CA LEU A 494 25.86 -2.35 -7.17
C LEU A 494 26.54 -3.54 -6.45
N ALA A 495 26.71 -3.47 -5.13
CA ALA A 495 27.28 -4.57 -4.34
C ALA A 495 26.27 -5.69 -4.08
N TYR A 496 24.98 -5.36 -4.08
CA TYR A 496 23.88 -6.28 -3.79
C TYR A 496 22.77 -6.10 -4.83
N PRO A 497 23.02 -6.44 -6.11
CA PRO A 497 22.03 -6.28 -7.16
C PRO A 497 20.89 -7.30 -7.02
N GLY A 498 19.78 -7.04 -7.72
CA GLY A 498 18.60 -7.91 -7.74
C GLY A 498 17.48 -7.36 -6.88
N TYR A 499 16.87 -8.21 -6.07
CA TYR A 499 15.77 -7.83 -5.17
C TYR A 499 16.25 -7.03 -3.98
N ASP A 500 15.38 -6.11 -3.53
CA ASP A 500 15.64 -5.32 -2.34
C ASP A 500 15.40 -6.11 -1.04
N TRP A 501 15.73 -5.51 0.09
CA TRP A 501 15.61 -6.13 1.42
C TRP A 501 14.97 -5.21 2.46
N ILE A 502 14.41 -5.83 3.51
CA ILE A 502 13.98 -5.14 4.74
C ILE A 502 15.20 -4.47 5.39
N LYS A 503 15.17 -3.14 5.44
CA LYS A 503 16.28 -2.27 5.86
C LYS A 503 16.57 -2.34 7.35
N GLU A 504 17.78 -1.94 7.74
CA GLU A 504 18.27 -2.05 9.11
C GLU A 504 17.45 -1.20 10.09
N ASP A 505 16.94 -0.06 9.67
CA ASP A 505 16.02 0.78 10.45
C ASP A 505 14.65 0.09 10.67
N GLN A 506 14.13 -0.65 9.70
CA GLN A 506 12.95 -1.49 9.84
C GLN A 506 13.20 -2.66 10.80
N VAL A 507 14.39 -3.29 10.73
CA VAL A 507 14.79 -4.37 11.66
C VAL A 507 14.82 -3.83 13.09
N GLU A 508 15.41 -2.66 13.30
CA GLU A 508 15.49 -2.03 14.62
C GLU A 508 14.12 -1.57 15.12
N TRP A 509 13.31 -0.97 14.25
CA TRP A 509 11.92 -0.64 14.56
C TRP A 509 11.13 -1.88 15.01
N PHE A 510 11.30 -3.02 14.31
CA PHE A 510 10.67 -4.28 14.71
C PHE A 510 11.14 -4.72 16.11
N ARG A 511 12.46 -4.71 16.38
CA ARG A 511 12.99 -5.08 17.71
C ARG A 511 12.37 -4.23 18.81
N GLN A 512 12.33 -2.92 18.63
CA GLN A 512 11.76 -1.97 19.59
C GLN A 512 10.25 -2.18 19.77
N THR A 513 9.54 -2.39 18.66
CA THR A 513 8.08 -2.63 18.67
C THR A 513 7.73 -3.94 19.37
N SER A 514 8.40 -5.04 19.04
CA SER A 514 8.22 -6.32 19.72
C SER A 514 8.59 -6.21 21.21
N GLN A 515 9.70 -5.55 21.56
CA GLN A 515 10.05 -5.35 22.97
C GLN A 515 9.00 -4.54 23.73
N SER A 516 8.48 -3.46 23.12
CA SER A 516 7.41 -2.62 23.68
C SER A 516 6.11 -3.41 23.87
N ILE A 517 5.75 -4.28 22.92
CA ILE A 517 4.57 -5.15 23.04
C ILE A 517 4.80 -6.20 24.14
N THR A 518 5.90 -6.93 24.07
CA THR A 518 6.14 -8.11 24.90
C THR A 518 6.47 -7.77 26.35
N SER A 519 7.06 -6.60 26.63
CA SER A 519 7.33 -6.12 27.99
C SER A 519 6.07 -5.79 28.79
N ARG A 520 4.92 -5.60 28.12
CA ARG A 520 3.61 -5.42 28.78
C ARG A 520 3.07 -6.71 29.41
N TYR A 521 3.68 -7.87 29.13
CA TYR A 521 3.16 -9.18 29.53
C TYR A 521 4.16 -9.93 30.43
N PRO A 522 3.66 -10.70 31.41
CA PRO A 522 4.47 -11.72 32.08
C PRO A 522 5.07 -12.70 31.06
N LYS A 523 6.27 -13.23 31.35
CA LYS A 523 7.04 -14.09 30.41
C LYS A 523 6.25 -15.28 29.86
N ASP A 524 5.35 -15.86 30.66
CA ASP A 524 4.50 -17.01 30.32
C ASP A 524 3.22 -16.65 29.55
N LYS A 525 2.93 -15.35 29.37
CA LYS A 525 1.70 -14.82 28.76
C LYS A 525 1.94 -13.92 27.57
N VAL A 526 3.17 -13.85 27.08
CA VAL A 526 3.50 -13.02 25.93
C VAL A 526 2.75 -13.55 24.69
N PRO A 527 2.05 -12.69 23.94
CA PRO A 527 1.41 -13.07 22.68
C PRO A 527 2.39 -13.68 21.69
N ASN A 528 1.96 -14.73 20.98
CA ASN A 528 2.66 -15.19 19.78
C ASN A 528 2.35 -14.24 18.61
N ALA A 529 3.15 -14.33 17.55
CA ALA A 529 3.00 -13.48 16.39
C ALA A 529 3.28 -14.18 15.06
N LEU A 530 2.69 -13.62 14.00
CA LEU A 530 3.04 -13.87 12.60
C LEU A 530 3.68 -12.62 12.00
N ALA A 531 4.56 -12.79 11.02
CA ALA A 531 5.08 -11.69 10.21
C ALA A 531 4.76 -11.90 8.72
N PHE A 532 4.36 -10.83 8.04
CA PHE A 532 4.00 -10.82 6.63
C PHE A 532 4.90 -9.81 5.90
N PHE A 533 5.46 -10.26 4.78
CA PHE A 533 6.23 -9.46 3.83
C PHE A 533 6.11 -10.13 2.46
N HIS A 534 6.59 -9.50 1.40
CA HIS A 534 6.43 -10.05 0.06
C HIS A 534 7.67 -10.84 -0.40
N ILE A 535 8.84 -10.19 -0.46
CA ILE A 535 10.10 -10.82 -0.90
C ILE A 535 10.62 -11.72 0.23
N PRO A 536 10.88 -13.02 -0.03
CA PRO A 536 11.31 -13.95 1.00
C PRO A 536 12.68 -13.58 1.57
N LEU A 537 12.89 -13.83 2.87
CA LEU A 537 14.21 -13.70 3.47
C LEU A 537 15.18 -14.75 2.90
N PRO A 538 16.50 -14.50 2.91
CA PRO A 538 17.49 -15.49 2.48
C PRO A 538 17.32 -16.88 3.13
N GLU A 539 16.86 -16.94 4.38
CA GLU A 539 16.63 -18.18 5.11
C GLU A 539 15.55 -19.09 4.51
N TYR A 540 14.64 -18.57 3.68
CA TYR A 540 13.68 -19.39 2.93
C TYR A 540 14.39 -20.35 1.96
N GLY A 541 15.59 -19.98 1.50
CA GLY A 541 16.42 -20.75 0.57
C GLY A 541 17.19 -21.93 1.18
N LEU A 542 17.25 -22.06 2.52
CA LEU A 542 18.04 -23.07 3.24
C LEU A 542 17.51 -24.51 3.12
N VAL A 543 16.59 -24.74 2.18
CA VAL A 543 16.06 -26.05 1.84
C VAL A 543 17.17 -26.94 1.27
N GLY A 544 17.79 -27.73 2.15
CA GLY A 544 18.78 -28.75 1.77
C GLY A 544 20.21 -28.51 2.26
N GLU A 545 20.52 -27.38 2.90
CA GLU A 545 21.87 -27.11 3.43
C GLU A 545 22.25 -27.96 4.65
N ASP A 546 21.27 -28.59 5.34
CA ASP A 546 21.53 -29.60 6.38
C ASP A 546 21.96 -30.98 5.80
N ASN A 547 22.11 -31.12 4.47
CA ASN A 547 22.65 -32.32 3.83
C ASN A 547 24.10 -32.17 3.34
N ALA A 548 24.77 -31.05 3.62
CA ALA A 548 26.19 -30.87 3.32
C ALA A 548 27.07 -31.49 4.43
N ASP A 549 26.86 -32.77 4.72
CA ASP A 549 27.82 -33.60 5.46
C ASP A 549 28.24 -34.75 4.53
N ASN A 550 29.40 -34.56 3.90
CA ASN A 550 30.27 -35.55 3.23
C ASN A 550 29.64 -36.59 2.27
N GLY A 551 29.82 -36.34 0.97
CA GLY A 551 29.81 -37.34 -0.11
C GLY A 551 29.81 -36.59 -1.43
N GLY A 552 30.97 -36.24 -1.98
CA GLY A 552 31.82 -37.18 -2.71
C GLY A 552 31.51 -36.97 -4.18
N ASP A 553 32.45 -36.36 -4.91
CA ASP A 553 32.39 -36.24 -6.37
C ASP A 553 32.20 -37.63 -6.98
N ASP A 554 31.05 -37.89 -7.58
CA ASP A 554 30.87 -38.96 -8.54
C ASP A 554 30.09 -38.36 -9.72
N ASP A 555 30.86 -37.86 -10.68
CA ASP A 555 30.46 -37.75 -12.08
C ASP A 555 30.09 -39.16 -12.55
N ASP A 556 28.82 -39.43 -12.85
CA ASP A 556 28.46 -40.39 -13.89
C ASP A 556 27.01 -40.20 -14.37
N ASP A 557 26.93 -40.34 -15.69
CA ASP A 557 25.83 -40.12 -16.62
C ASP A 557 24.88 -41.33 -16.68
N ASP A 558 23.60 -41.13 -16.41
CA ASP A 558 22.49 -41.79 -17.12
C ASP A 558 21.14 -41.15 -16.79
N GLY A 559 20.51 -40.60 -17.83
CA GLY A 559 19.17 -40.03 -17.75
C GLY A 559 18.10 -41.07 -17.45
N GLU A 560 17.48 -40.98 -16.27
CA GLU A 560 16.06 -41.30 -16.08
C GLU A 560 15.51 -40.62 -14.81
N GLU A 561 14.37 -39.97 -15.02
CA GLU A 561 13.36 -39.49 -14.07
C GLU A 561 13.53 -39.91 -12.58
N ARG A 562 14.07 -39.00 -11.77
CA ARG A 562 13.97 -39.08 -10.30
C ARG A 562 13.69 -37.71 -9.68
N TYR A 563 12.42 -37.33 -9.64
CA TYR A 563 11.89 -36.49 -8.56
C TYR A 563 11.96 -37.29 -7.24
N LEU A 564 13.17 -37.48 -6.70
CA LEU A 564 13.33 -38.02 -5.36
C LEU A 564 12.93 -36.95 -4.35
N ARG A 565 11.67 -37.05 -3.94
CA ARG A 565 11.08 -36.46 -2.74
C ARG A 565 11.85 -36.97 -1.50
N LYS A 566 13.10 -36.53 -1.30
CA LYS A 566 13.78 -36.63 -0.01
C LYS A 566 13.03 -35.68 0.91
N THR A 567 12.15 -36.25 1.73
CA THR A 567 11.44 -35.55 2.80
C THR A 567 12.47 -34.95 3.76
N ASN A 568 12.88 -33.71 3.50
CA ASN A 568 13.48 -32.90 4.53
C ASN A 568 12.40 -32.76 5.61
N SER A 569 12.60 -33.37 6.78
CA SER A 569 11.58 -33.45 7.85
C SER A 569 11.13 -32.08 8.36
N LYS A 570 11.81 -31.02 7.93
CA LYS A 570 11.52 -29.61 8.22
C LYS A 570 10.64 -28.91 7.17
N ILE A 571 10.22 -29.58 6.08
CA ILE A 571 9.48 -28.95 4.98
C ILE A 571 8.14 -29.63 4.74
N VAL A 572 7.09 -28.83 4.61
CA VAL A 572 5.75 -29.29 4.21
C VAL A 572 5.23 -28.41 3.07
N GLY A 573 4.92 -29.04 1.93
CA GLY A 573 4.54 -28.38 0.67
C GLY A 573 5.59 -28.60 -0.40
N ASP A 574 5.48 -27.88 -1.51
CA ASP A 574 6.31 -28.10 -2.69
C ASP A 574 7.22 -26.90 -2.94
N LYS A 575 8.53 -27.17 -3.00
CA LYS A 575 9.55 -26.23 -3.51
C LYS A 575 9.74 -26.54 -4.99
N VAL A 576 9.19 -25.70 -5.85
CA VAL A 576 9.12 -25.94 -7.30
C VAL A 576 10.15 -25.09 -8.05
N GLU A 577 10.53 -23.93 -7.50
CA GLU A 577 11.49 -23.02 -8.12
C GLU A 577 12.61 -22.60 -7.16
N GLY A 578 13.52 -21.77 -7.67
CA GLY A 578 14.52 -21.08 -6.85
C GLY A 578 13.84 -20.18 -5.83
N VAL A 579 14.54 -19.82 -4.76
CA VAL A 579 14.04 -18.80 -3.83
C VAL A 579 14.61 -17.47 -4.26
N SER A 580 13.75 -16.52 -4.60
CA SER A 580 14.15 -15.21 -5.12
C SER A 580 14.37 -14.19 -4.00
N SER A 581 15.19 -14.56 -3.01
CA SER A 581 15.54 -13.68 -1.89
C SER A 581 16.61 -12.64 -2.26
N PRO A 582 16.74 -11.53 -1.51
CA PRO A 582 17.84 -10.59 -1.71
C PRO A 582 19.21 -11.26 -1.49
N SER A 583 20.23 -10.76 -2.19
CA SER A 583 21.62 -11.20 -2.00
C SER A 583 22.24 -10.69 -0.69
N TYR A 584 21.67 -9.63 -0.11
CA TYR A 584 22.03 -9.10 1.19
C TYR A 584 21.11 -9.63 2.29
N ASN A 585 21.69 -10.08 3.40
CA ASN A 585 20.95 -10.48 4.60
C ASN A 585 21.03 -9.38 5.67
N SER A 586 19.93 -8.70 5.92
CA SER A 586 19.84 -7.63 6.93
C SER A 586 19.83 -8.12 8.38
N GLY A 587 19.78 -9.43 8.61
CA GLY A 587 19.62 -10.03 9.93
C GLY A 587 18.20 -9.94 10.48
N MET A 588 17.19 -9.77 9.60
CA MET A 588 15.78 -9.74 10.01
C MET A 588 15.32 -11.06 10.63
N PHE A 589 15.76 -12.21 10.08
CA PHE A 589 15.46 -13.52 10.69
C PHE A 589 16.02 -13.61 12.11
N ASP A 590 17.25 -13.16 12.34
CA ASP A 590 17.84 -13.13 13.68
C ASP A 590 17.02 -12.25 14.63
N ALA A 591 16.50 -11.11 14.16
CA ALA A 591 15.60 -10.28 14.96
C ALA A 591 14.32 -11.04 15.36
N PHE A 592 13.70 -11.77 14.44
CA PHE A 592 12.56 -12.64 14.75
C PHE A 592 12.93 -13.72 15.76
N PHE A 593 14.05 -14.40 15.57
CA PHE A 593 14.53 -15.43 16.50
C PHE A 593 14.82 -14.87 17.90
N GLU A 594 15.47 -13.71 18.00
CA GLU A 594 15.79 -13.03 19.26
C GLU A 594 14.53 -12.56 20.00
N SER A 595 13.51 -12.10 19.26
CA SER A 595 12.24 -11.60 19.80
C SER A 595 11.39 -12.69 20.47
N LYS A 596 11.47 -13.93 19.94
CA LYS A 596 10.78 -15.15 20.40
C LYS A 596 9.25 -15.11 20.32
N ASP A 597 8.62 -13.97 20.04
CA ASP A 597 7.16 -13.87 19.83
C ASP A 597 6.77 -14.29 18.42
N VAL A 598 7.57 -13.98 17.41
CA VAL A 598 7.33 -14.43 16.03
C VAL A 598 7.58 -15.93 15.90
N ARG A 599 6.52 -16.67 15.53
CA ARG A 599 6.53 -18.14 15.41
C ARG A 599 6.43 -18.64 13.98
N ALA A 600 5.91 -17.81 13.08
CA ALA A 600 5.98 -18.05 11.66
C ALA A 600 6.00 -16.73 10.89
N THR A 601 6.56 -16.79 9.69
CA THR A 601 6.55 -15.70 8.72
C THR A 601 5.96 -16.19 7.42
N THR A 602 5.45 -15.28 6.60
CA THR A 602 4.99 -15.63 5.27
C THR A 602 5.38 -14.60 4.21
N ALA A 603 5.68 -15.13 3.02
CA ALA A 603 6.12 -14.43 1.83
C ALA A 603 5.26 -14.80 0.60
N GLY A 604 5.20 -13.91 -0.39
CA GLY A 604 4.68 -14.16 -1.74
C GLY A 604 5.83 -14.40 -2.71
N HIS A 605 5.81 -13.69 -3.85
CA HIS A 605 6.92 -13.46 -4.78
C HIS A 605 7.31 -14.67 -5.65
N ASP A 606 7.55 -15.83 -5.03
CA ASP A 606 7.82 -17.09 -5.73
C ASP A 606 6.51 -17.85 -5.93
N HIS A 607 5.90 -17.73 -7.11
CA HIS A 607 4.50 -18.14 -7.36
C HIS A 607 4.29 -19.66 -7.34
N LEU A 608 5.33 -20.42 -7.66
CA LEU A 608 5.28 -21.88 -7.73
C LEU A 608 5.65 -22.52 -6.39
N ASN A 609 6.37 -21.81 -5.53
CA ASN A 609 6.71 -22.24 -4.18
C ASN A 609 5.50 -22.09 -3.26
N ASP A 610 5.21 -23.13 -2.46
CA ASP A 610 4.08 -23.10 -1.54
C ASP A 610 4.33 -23.87 -0.23
N TYR A 611 5.61 -24.08 0.08
CA TYR A 611 6.05 -24.82 1.25
C TYR A 611 6.17 -23.94 2.50
N CYS A 612 6.16 -24.59 3.66
CA CYS A 612 6.68 -24.04 4.91
C CYS A 612 7.96 -24.77 5.30
N LEU A 613 8.99 -24.04 5.70
CA LEU A 613 10.25 -24.53 6.25
C LEU A 613 10.33 -24.20 7.75
N ASP A 614 10.45 -25.21 8.62
CA ASP A 614 10.83 -24.99 10.02
C ASP A 614 12.33 -24.70 10.10
N HIS A 615 12.66 -23.42 10.29
CA HIS A 615 14.02 -22.98 10.55
C HIS A 615 14.14 -22.47 12.00
N ARG A 616 14.86 -23.22 12.83
CA ARG A 616 15.12 -22.90 14.24
C ARG A 616 13.83 -22.65 15.05
N GLY A 617 12.74 -23.35 14.75
CA GLY A 617 11.46 -23.24 15.46
C GLY A 617 10.59 -22.07 15.00
N ILE A 618 10.94 -21.41 13.89
CA ILE A 618 10.13 -20.42 13.17
C ILE A 618 9.79 -21.02 11.80
N ASN A 619 8.51 -21.07 11.46
CA ASN A 619 8.08 -21.56 10.15
C ASN A 619 8.15 -20.44 9.12
N LEU A 620 8.81 -20.68 7.99
CA LEU A 620 8.97 -19.77 6.87
C LEU A 620 8.07 -20.26 5.72
N CYS A 621 6.94 -19.60 5.47
CA CYS A 621 5.87 -20.12 4.61
C CYS A 621 5.62 -19.28 3.36
N PHE A 622 5.66 -19.88 2.18
CA PHE A 622 5.14 -19.23 0.97
C PHE A 622 3.62 -19.24 0.92
N GLY A 623 3.00 -18.13 0.50
CA GLY A 623 1.55 -17.99 0.31
C GLY A 623 1.01 -18.80 -0.88
N GLY A 624 1.84 -18.98 -1.91
CA GLY A 624 1.49 -19.56 -3.20
C GLY A 624 0.83 -18.53 -4.13
N GLY A 625 1.12 -18.62 -5.44
CA GLY A 625 0.62 -17.63 -6.41
C GLY A 625 -0.84 -17.86 -6.81
N LEU A 626 -1.69 -16.87 -6.53
CA LEU A 626 -3.12 -16.89 -6.85
C LEU A 626 -3.41 -16.35 -8.26
N GLY A 627 -2.73 -15.28 -8.66
CA GLY A 627 -3.04 -14.49 -9.84
C GLY A 627 -2.84 -15.22 -11.17
N TYR A 628 -3.80 -15.04 -12.08
CA TYR A 628 -3.67 -15.45 -13.47
C TYR A 628 -2.96 -14.41 -14.35
N GLY A 629 -2.71 -13.20 -13.83
CA GLY A 629 -2.03 -12.11 -14.52
C GLY A 629 -0.50 -12.18 -14.53
N SER A 630 0.07 -13.14 -13.81
CA SER A 630 1.52 -13.35 -13.80
C SER A 630 1.88 -14.82 -13.91
N TYR A 631 3.17 -15.08 -14.04
CA TYR A 631 3.71 -16.39 -14.37
C TYR A 631 3.21 -17.49 -13.43
N GLY A 632 3.18 -18.69 -13.97
CA GLY A 632 2.76 -19.90 -13.26
C GLY A 632 3.20 -21.13 -14.03
N ARG A 633 2.53 -22.25 -13.78
CA ARG A 633 2.80 -23.48 -14.52
C ARG A 633 1.50 -24.24 -14.74
N ALA A 634 1.19 -24.58 -15.99
CA ALA A 634 -0.07 -25.21 -16.37
C ALA A 634 -0.36 -26.54 -15.66
N SER A 635 0.67 -27.21 -15.14
CA SER A 635 0.53 -28.44 -14.35
C SER A 635 0.34 -28.22 -12.84
N ILE A 636 0.26 -26.97 -12.39
CA ILE A 636 0.14 -26.62 -10.97
C ILE A 636 -0.97 -25.58 -10.81
N TYR A 637 -2.05 -25.96 -10.10
CA TYR A 637 -3.20 -25.10 -9.85
C TYR A 637 -2.80 -23.80 -9.15
N ARG A 638 -3.45 -22.67 -9.44
CA ARG A 638 -3.34 -21.49 -8.56
C ARG A 638 -3.80 -21.85 -7.16
N ARG A 639 -3.29 -21.16 -6.14
CA ARG A 639 -3.59 -21.52 -4.74
C ARG A 639 -3.49 -20.34 -3.81
N SER A 640 -4.12 -20.49 -2.66
CA SER A 640 -4.10 -19.51 -1.57
C SER A 640 -3.94 -20.22 -0.23
N ARG A 641 -3.23 -19.57 0.69
CA ARG A 641 -2.99 -20.08 2.04
C ARG A 641 -4.00 -19.53 3.04
N VAL A 642 -4.37 -20.40 3.98
CA VAL A 642 -5.22 -20.07 5.13
C VAL A 642 -4.43 -20.29 6.40
N PHE A 643 -4.59 -19.39 7.37
CA PHE A 643 -4.11 -19.57 8.74
C PHE A 643 -5.29 -19.57 9.69
N GLU A 644 -5.38 -20.57 10.55
CA GLU A 644 -6.34 -20.64 11.63
C GLU A 644 -5.62 -20.58 12.96
N ILE A 645 -5.77 -19.42 13.62
CA ILE A 645 -5.22 -19.17 14.93
C ILE A 645 -6.22 -19.72 15.95
N LEU A 646 -5.78 -20.69 16.74
CA LEU A 646 -6.60 -21.41 17.70
C LEU A 646 -6.14 -21.15 19.12
N LYS A 647 -6.99 -21.54 20.08
CA LYS A 647 -6.68 -21.48 21.52
C LYS A 647 -6.26 -20.09 21.98
N ASN A 648 -6.90 -19.05 21.44
CA ASN A 648 -6.59 -17.64 21.72
C ASN A 648 -5.12 -17.29 21.47
N GLY A 649 -4.55 -17.74 20.35
CA GLY A 649 -3.19 -17.39 19.93
C GLY A 649 -2.09 -18.39 20.30
N ASN A 650 -2.42 -19.51 20.93
CA ASN A 650 -1.45 -20.52 21.36
C ASN A 650 -1.28 -21.68 20.38
N ARG A 651 -1.95 -21.65 19.23
CA ARG A 651 -1.75 -22.61 18.15
C ARG A 651 -2.08 -21.95 16.82
N VAL A 652 -1.31 -22.26 15.79
CA VAL A 652 -1.63 -21.86 14.41
C VAL A 652 -1.58 -23.09 13.52
N ASP A 653 -2.71 -23.39 12.91
CA ASP A 653 -2.82 -24.37 11.83
C ASP A 653 -2.84 -23.63 10.49
N THR A 654 -2.30 -24.23 9.44
CA THR A 654 -2.33 -23.68 8.08
C THR A 654 -2.60 -24.77 7.06
N TRP A 655 -3.22 -24.39 5.95
CA TRP A 655 -3.41 -25.21 4.76
C TRP A 655 -3.47 -24.31 3.54
N LYS A 656 -3.52 -24.92 2.35
CA LYS A 656 -3.75 -24.23 1.09
C LYS A 656 -5.01 -24.76 0.43
N ARG A 657 -5.65 -23.93 -0.38
CA ARG A 657 -6.76 -24.30 -1.27
C ARG A 657 -6.30 -24.13 -2.71
N LEU A 658 -6.55 -25.15 -3.53
CA LEU A 658 -6.24 -25.12 -4.95
C LEU A 658 -7.40 -24.50 -5.75
N ASP A 659 -7.10 -23.86 -6.87
CA ASP A 659 -8.12 -23.42 -7.84
C ASP A 659 -8.57 -24.58 -8.74
N ASP A 660 -9.09 -25.63 -8.12
CA ASP A 660 -9.80 -26.70 -8.81
C ASP A 660 -11.31 -26.59 -8.54
N GLU A 661 -12.10 -27.52 -9.07
CA GLU A 661 -13.56 -27.50 -8.94
C GLU A 661 -14.04 -27.54 -7.47
N GLU A 662 -13.27 -28.16 -6.58
CA GLU A 662 -13.67 -28.43 -5.18
C GLU A 662 -12.95 -27.56 -4.14
N LEU A 663 -12.07 -26.64 -4.58
CA LEU A 663 -11.12 -25.95 -3.73
C LEU A 663 -10.35 -26.93 -2.82
N THR A 664 -9.69 -27.92 -3.40
CA THR A 664 -9.04 -29.00 -2.64
C THR A 664 -8.07 -28.45 -1.60
N ILE A 665 -8.19 -28.96 -0.36
CA ILE A 665 -7.26 -28.63 0.74
C ILE A 665 -5.97 -29.45 0.58
N VAL A 666 -4.82 -28.77 0.59
CA VAL A 666 -3.51 -29.42 0.55
C VAL A 666 -2.54 -28.83 1.57
N GLY A 667 -1.55 -29.63 1.98
CA GLY A 667 -0.46 -29.17 2.85
C GLY A 667 -0.90 -28.72 4.24
N GLN A 668 -1.96 -29.33 4.79
CA GLN A 668 -2.45 -29.01 6.13
C GLN A 668 -1.42 -29.39 7.19
N GLN A 669 -1.09 -28.45 8.09
CA GLN A 669 -0.11 -28.64 9.15
C GLN A 669 -0.33 -27.69 10.33
N THR A 670 0.19 -28.06 11.50
CA THR A 670 0.29 -27.16 12.67
C THR A 670 1.68 -26.53 12.67
N LEU A 671 1.76 -25.20 12.54
CA LEU A 671 3.03 -24.48 12.55
C LEU A 671 3.65 -24.47 13.95
N PHE A 672 2.83 -24.26 14.98
CA PHE A 672 3.26 -24.36 16.37
C PHE A 672 2.08 -24.57 17.32
N GLU A 673 2.39 -25.05 18.52
CA GLU A 673 1.47 -25.14 19.64
C GLU A 673 2.19 -24.81 20.95
N GLY A 674 1.52 -24.04 21.82
CA GLY A 674 2.01 -23.61 23.13
C GLY A 674 2.27 -22.10 23.24
N PRO A 675 2.48 -21.62 24.48
CA PRO A 675 2.86 -20.22 24.73
C PRO A 675 4.28 -19.92 24.21
N LYS A 676 4.64 -18.63 24.19
CA LYS A 676 5.97 -18.13 23.81
C LYS A 676 7.11 -18.96 24.43
N GLY A 677 8.13 -19.27 23.61
CA GLY A 677 9.50 -19.45 24.13
C GLY A 677 10.02 -20.86 24.42
N VAL A 678 9.59 -21.91 23.71
CA VAL A 678 10.45 -23.10 23.58
C VAL A 678 10.71 -23.36 22.10
N HIS A 679 11.78 -22.76 21.58
CA HIS A 679 12.46 -23.36 20.44
C HIS A 679 12.98 -24.69 20.97
N GLN A 680 12.31 -25.80 20.64
CA GLN A 680 12.85 -27.10 20.98
C GLN A 680 14.12 -27.27 20.16
N ASP A 681 15.27 -27.16 20.80
CA ASP A 681 16.50 -27.74 20.26
C ASP A 681 16.15 -29.18 19.88
N GLY A 682 16.38 -29.57 18.63
CA GLY A 682 15.97 -30.83 18.04
C GLY A 682 16.63 -32.08 18.65
N ARG A 683 16.57 -32.25 19.97
CA ARG A 683 16.88 -33.49 20.67
C ARG A 683 15.55 -34.13 21.04
N GLY A 684 15.19 -35.12 20.23
CA GLY A 684 13.98 -35.91 20.39
C GLY A 684 13.80 -36.45 21.81
N ARG A 685 12.53 -36.58 22.18
CA ARG A 685 12.06 -37.32 23.36
C ARG A 685 12.75 -38.68 23.42
N ASN A 686 13.57 -38.91 24.45
CA ASN A 686 13.83 -40.25 24.97
C ASN A 686 13.97 -40.18 26.50
N ASN A 687 13.04 -40.84 27.18
CA ASN A 687 13.07 -41.14 28.61
C ASN A 687 14.20 -42.15 28.89
N HIS A 688 15.22 -41.80 29.70
CA HIS A 688 15.78 -42.57 30.84
C HIS A 688 17.16 -42.05 31.33
N PRO A 689 17.60 -42.41 32.57
CA PRO A 689 18.24 -41.46 33.50
C PRO A 689 19.77 -41.51 33.56
N ASN A 690 20.34 -40.40 34.05
CA ASN A 690 21.68 -40.22 34.63
C ASN A 690 22.91 -40.79 33.90
N SER A 691 23.71 -39.90 33.32
CA SER A 691 25.16 -39.92 33.53
C SER A 691 25.78 -38.55 33.23
N SER A 692 26.53 -38.05 34.21
CA SER A 692 27.42 -36.89 34.15
C SER A 692 28.54 -37.04 33.12
N GLY A 693 28.82 -36.00 32.35
CA GLY A 693 30.03 -35.89 31.52
C GLY A 693 30.11 -34.50 30.89
N GLY A 694 31.08 -33.70 31.35
CA GLY A 694 31.36 -32.37 30.81
C GLY A 694 32.09 -32.43 29.46
N GLY A 695 31.96 -31.36 28.68
CA GLY A 695 32.70 -31.15 27.45
C GLY A 695 32.25 -29.85 26.77
N GLY A 696 33.10 -28.82 26.85
CA GLY A 696 32.91 -27.56 26.14
C GLY A 696 33.33 -27.62 24.67
N GLY A 697 32.81 -26.69 23.89
CA GLY A 697 33.07 -26.51 22.45
C GLY A 697 31.74 -26.21 21.74
N GLY A 698 31.57 -25.22 20.88
CA GLY A 698 32.44 -24.22 20.29
C GLY A 698 31.55 -23.48 19.31
N GLY A 699 30.97 -22.34 19.72
CA GLY A 699 30.08 -21.53 18.89
C GLY A 699 30.90 -20.71 17.88
N GLY A 700 31.05 -21.23 16.67
CA GLY A 700 31.79 -20.58 15.60
C GLY A 700 30.91 -20.19 14.42
N ASN A 701 31.10 -18.95 13.96
CA ASN A 701 31.13 -18.55 12.54
C ASN A 701 29.93 -17.94 11.80
N GLN A 702 28.95 -17.30 12.47
CA GLN A 702 28.05 -16.33 11.80
C GLN A 702 28.31 -14.87 12.21
N LYS A 703 28.63 -14.61 13.49
CA LYS A 703 29.01 -13.26 13.97
C LYS A 703 30.23 -12.67 13.25
N GLY A 704 31.16 -13.53 12.80
CA GLY A 704 32.37 -13.11 12.09
C GLY A 704 32.12 -12.66 10.65
N GLN A 705 31.10 -13.19 9.96
CA GLN A 705 30.71 -12.71 8.62
C GLN A 705 29.98 -11.37 8.71
N ARG A 706 29.09 -11.20 9.70
CA ARG A 706 28.38 -9.95 9.95
C ARG A 706 29.33 -8.79 10.27
N GLN A 707 30.30 -9.00 11.16
CA GLN A 707 31.28 -7.96 11.48
C GLN A 707 32.16 -7.61 10.27
N ARG A 708 32.57 -8.61 9.48
CA ARG A 708 33.35 -8.36 8.25
C ARG A 708 32.56 -7.61 7.18
N GLN A 709 31.26 -7.87 7.02
CA GLN A 709 30.42 -7.15 6.07
C GLN A 709 30.17 -5.70 6.49
N ILE A 710 29.98 -5.46 7.80
CA ILE A 710 29.87 -4.11 8.37
C ILE A 710 31.20 -3.36 8.26
N ASP A 711 32.32 -4.01 8.58
CA ASP A 711 33.64 -3.41 8.48
C ASP A 711 34.01 -3.12 7.02
N ASP A 712 33.68 -4.00 6.06
CA ASP A 712 33.90 -3.77 4.62
C ASP A 712 33.02 -2.61 4.09
N LEU A 713 31.78 -2.48 4.57
CA LEU A 713 30.92 -1.33 4.25
C LEU A 713 31.51 -0.01 4.80
N LEU A 714 31.97 0.00 6.05
CA LEU A 714 32.54 1.18 6.69
C LEU A 714 33.90 1.56 6.10
N GLU A 715 34.74 0.59 5.74
CA GLU A 715 36.03 0.79 5.08
C GLU A 715 35.82 1.35 3.66
N ARG A 716 34.81 0.87 2.93
CA ARG A 716 34.50 1.36 1.57
C ARG A 716 33.77 2.69 1.55
N LEU A 717 32.93 3.01 2.53
CA LEU A 717 32.39 4.36 2.70
C LEU A 717 33.51 5.38 2.97
N ARG A 718 34.58 4.97 3.67
CA ARG A 718 35.79 5.78 3.87
C ARG A 718 36.68 5.86 2.63
N GLN A 719 36.72 4.84 1.78
CA GLN A 719 37.51 4.84 0.55
C GLN A 719 36.78 5.49 -0.65
N GLY A 720 35.45 5.45 -0.67
CA GLY A 720 34.62 6.16 -1.66
C GLY A 720 34.70 7.68 -1.54
N THR A 721 35.07 8.19 -0.36
CA THR A 721 35.36 9.63 -0.15
C THR A 721 36.72 10.07 -0.71
N GLN A 722 37.59 9.14 -1.14
CA GLN A 722 38.94 9.47 -1.65
C GLN A 722 39.11 9.36 -3.18
N PHE A 723 38.13 8.86 -3.93
CA PHE A 723 38.27 8.67 -5.40
C PHE A 723 37.55 9.68 -6.29
N VAL A 724 37.02 10.79 -5.75
CA VAL A 724 36.48 11.91 -6.56
C VAL A 724 37.42 13.13 -6.63
N VAL A 725 38.65 13.03 -6.08
CA VAL A 725 39.66 14.08 -6.20
C VAL A 725 40.93 13.54 -6.87
N GLY A 726 40.93 13.51 -8.20
CA GLY A 726 42.16 13.39 -8.99
C GLY A 726 42.04 12.62 -10.29
N GLY A 727 41.82 13.31 -11.41
CA GLY A 727 41.88 12.70 -12.74
C GLY A 727 41.61 13.66 -13.89
N VAL A 728 42.57 14.54 -14.18
CA VAL A 728 42.59 15.39 -15.37
C VAL A 728 43.05 14.56 -16.58
N GLY A 729 42.29 14.62 -17.68
CA GLY A 729 42.79 14.68 -19.05
C GLY A 729 42.96 13.37 -19.84
N GLY A 730 42.34 13.33 -21.03
CA GLY A 730 42.65 12.38 -22.10
C GLY A 730 41.40 11.90 -22.85
N GLY A 731 41.28 12.26 -24.13
CA GLY A 731 40.11 12.00 -24.97
C GLY A 731 40.20 10.75 -25.85
N GLY A 732 39.21 10.60 -26.74
CA GLY A 732 39.21 9.62 -27.84
C GLY A 732 37.98 8.73 -27.79
N GLY A 733 37.19 8.72 -28.87
CA GLY A 733 35.90 8.03 -28.93
C GLY A 733 35.98 6.53 -29.13
N LEU A 734 34.88 5.84 -28.82
CA LEU A 734 33.88 5.38 -29.78
C LEU A 734 32.55 5.15 -29.05
#